data_AF-A0A0M9VJV2-F1
#
_entry.id   AF-A0A0M9VJV2-F1
#
_cell.length_a   1.000
_cell.length_b   1.000
_cell.length_c   1.000
_cell.angle_alpha   90.00
_cell.angle_beta   90.00
_cell.angle_gamma   90.00
#
_symmetry.space_group_name_H-M   'P 1'
#
loop_
_entity.id
_entity.type
_entity.pdbx_description
1 polymer ?
#
loop_
_entity_poly.entity_id
_entity_poly.type
_entity_poly.pdbx_seq_one_letter_code
_entity_poly.pdbx_strand_id
1 'polypeptide(L)'
;MKFFWVKRKALLNIGYGVSMAVIFLLTGCATHHVQYGVNAGPPADSTAQTPAVHRFYLVGDAGYANAPHAQKLLGIIRQKLDKEGKDATLMFMGDNIYPLGMPKEGEEGRREAEESLLAQIAIAKNFKGKTHFIPGNHDWYNGLDGLNEQEKFIKKHIDQKKVFLPGNGCGINDISVGDSITLITIDSQWFIEDWDHYPIINDDCPIKTREQMFTELESLINKNQDKTILLAIHHPLMSNGTHGGQFSMQKQLFPLSVKIPLPVIGTMMNLARKASGASTQDLQSRVYSTLSNRIKTLIQGRNNVVVLSGHDHNLQFLHKDNINQVISGSGSKVEAARAINPDDFSYGGTGYATLDVLPGGLARVTYFALKGDGEEKIFERTMLQKSKPVLKEYPDTFPTTITTSVYTPEMTKKSGFYRFLFGKHYSDVYSRPVTVPVAEIDTLHGGFEPGRMGGGHQSNSLRLVDKKGREFVMRGVKKSATRFLQAVAFKEKYVGDEFENTFAEDFLFDFYTTAHPYTPFVVDKLEEAVGILHTNPELYYIPKQNALKENNELYGDELYMVEEHPGKEFKDLESFGKADDIEGTDDVLANLIKSPKYTVDEGAYIRVRLFDMLVGDWDRHADQWRWARYDGKDKVVYKPIPRDRDQAFPKYDGALLSVVMNVPALRHMQTFKDDIRNVKWLNREPYALDLTMIKEAGEAQWLQEAQYLKEHLTDEAIDKAFAKLPQELQDSHIETIKANLKTRREKLADYAVAYRKVLLSTVMVTGTDKKEKFVITRLPEGHTKVEVYSLKKDGGEKLTEHTYSKKETKEIWVYGLDDDDVFEVKGDPDKAIMLRLIGGQNNDTYTVENGKRVRIYDFKSKKNSYAVDGKTRLMLSDDYETNSYDPEKPAYNVWAGYPLVGYNPDDLLKLGVLVNYTVNNFNRRPYSQKHSIRANYFFATHGFELGYRGTFMNIASRWNFALDALYTSPNFSINFFGWGNETGNDDDDLGMNYNRVKLQVFRVAPSFFKEGRNGSFVEFKAPFETIEVDGTNGRFINQPGAIAERLFEHRQYGGLEALYKFENFDSRSLPSLGMQFYVQAGYKVSLDEIERRFPYAEAGITFVHKITSDNALVFATTVKGKAIFNNNFEFYQAATLGGNELRGFRRERFTGRHFVYQSSDLNYTIGSVKSFIPLKYGLAAGFDYGRVWLPGEESEKWHTSSGGGFWVNGADMLTLKTQLFFSSDGPRLAVNLNFGL
;
A
#
# COMPACT_ATOMS: atom_id res chain seq x y z
N MET A 1 49.84 41.72 -18.38
CA MET A 1 49.05 42.55 -17.44
C MET A 1 47.52 42.35 -17.46
N LYS A 2 46.92 41.52 -18.33
CA LYS A 2 45.45 41.26 -18.35
C LYS A 2 44.94 40.14 -17.43
N PHE A 3 45.83 39.34 -16.82
CA PHE A 3 45.46 38.17 -15.99
C PHE A 3 45.10 38.50 -14.52
N PHE A 4 45.54 39.64 -13.99
CA PHE A 4 45.32 40.01 -12.58
C PHE A 4 43.95 40.69 -12.31
N TRP A 5 43.33 41.27 -13.32
CA TRP A 5 42.02 41.94 -13.17
C TRP A 5 40.82 40.98 -13.22
N VAL A 6 40.96 39.80 -13.84
CA VAL A 6 39.90 38.78 -13.90
C VAL A 6 39.77 38.03 -12.56
N LYS A 7 40.88 37.75 -11.87
CA LYS A 7 40.85 37.12 -10.54
C LYS A 7 40.20 38.01 -9.47
N ARG A 8 40.40 39.33 -9.52
CA ARG A 8 39.85 40.24 -8.51
C ARG A 8 38.32 40.42 -8.65
N LYS A 9 37.80 40.50 -9.88
CA LYS A 9 36.34 40.51 -10.13
C LYS A 9 35.68 39.16 -9.82
N ALA A 10 36.33 38.03 -10.11
CA ALA A 10 35.83 36.71 -9.74
C ALA A 10 35.78 36.52 -8.21
N LEU A 11 36.82 36.91 -7.47
CA LEU A 11 36.84 36.84 -6.00
C LEU A 11 35.82 37.79 -5.33
N LEU A 12 35.62 38.99 -5.87
CA LEU A 12 34.57 39.93 -5.40
C LEU A 12 33.17 39.39 -5.70
N ASN A 13 32.92 38.81 -6.88
CA ASN A 13 31.63 38.21 -7.23
C ASN A 13 31.35 36.92 -6.44
N ILE A 14 32.39 36.14 -6.09
CA ILE A 14 32.28 35.01 -5.15
C ILE A 14 31.95 35.54 -3.75
N GLY A 15 32.56 36.64 -3.31
CA GLY A 15 32.25 37.27 -2.01
C GLY A 15 30.80 37.76 -1.92
N TYR A 16 30.28 38.44 -2.96
CA TYR A 16 28.88 38.86 -3.04
C TYR A 16 27.93 37.68 -3.21
N GLY A 17 28.30 36.66 -4.00
CA GLY A 17 27.54 35.42 -4.17
C GLY A 17 27.44 34.60 -2.89
N VAL A 18 28.53 34.49 -2.13
CA VAL A 18 28.57 33.85 -0.79
C VAL A 18 27.79 34.68 0.22
N SER A 19 27.89 36.01 0.18
CA SER A 19 27.12 36.87 1.10
C SER A 19 25.62 36.85 0.82
N MET A 20 25.21 36.87 -0.47
CA MET A 20 23.81 36.63 -0.86
C MET A 20 23.37 35.23 -0.50
N ALA A 21 24.17 34.19 -0.76
CA ALA A 21 23.84 32.81 -0.38
C ALA A 21 23.68 32.67 1.14
N VAL A 22 24.54 33.31 1.95
CA VAL A 22 24.41 33.32 3.42
C VAL A 22 23.15 34.07 3.86
N ILE A 23 22.80 35.20 3.25
CA ILE A 23 21.57 35.94 3.56
C ILE A 23 20.32 35.12 3.16
N PHE A 24 20.34 34.46 1.99
CA PHE A 24 19.26 33.56 1.54
C PHE A 24 19.15 32.29 2.40
N LEU A 25 20.27 31.79 2.95
CA LEU A 25 20.28 30.66 3.88
C LEU A 25 19.70 31.03 5.26
N LEU A 26 19.81 32.29 5.68
CA LEU A 26 19.36 32.76 7.00
C LEU A 26 17.85 33.02 7.08
N THR A 27 17.16 33.30 5.97
CA THR A 27 15.71 33.58 5.96
C THR A 27 14.83 32.33 5.84
N GLY A 28 15.41 31.13 5.94
CA GLY A 28 14.71 29.86 5.68
C GLY A 28 14.84 28.76 6.76
N CYS A 29 15.43 29.04 7.92
CA CYS A 29 15.62 28.02 8.95
C CYS A 29 14.39 27.88 9.88
N ALA A 30 14.26 26.70 10.49
CA ALA A 30 13.32 26.50 11.59
C ALA A 30 13.75 27.30 12.83
N THR A 31 12.79 27.90 13.53
CA THR A 31 13.04 28.74 14.72
C THR A 31 12.14 28.38 15.90
N HIS A 32 12.51 28.84 17.10
CA HIS A 32 11.63 28.81 18.28
C HIS A 32 10.64 29.99 18.34
N HIS A 33 10.83 31.00 17.49
CA HIS A 33 9.92 32.14 17.38
C HIS A 33 8.72 31.81 16.51
N VAL A 34 7.67 32.63 16.64
CA VAL A 34 6.47 32.50 15.82
C VAL A 34 6.81 32.81 14.36
N GLN A 35 6.34 31.97 13.45
CA GLN A 35 6.36 32.20 12.01
C GLN A 35 4.98 32.01 11.41
N TYR A 36 4.66 32.85 10.43
CA TYR A 36 3.41 32.82 9.66
C TYR A 36 3.72 32.64 8.19
N GLY A 37 2.92 31.82 7.50
CA GLY A 37 2.84 31.81 6.05
C GLY A 37 2.30 33.13 5.50
N VAL A 38 2.43 33.35 4.20
CA VAL A 38 2.09 34.64 3.57
C VAL A 38 0.61 35.04 3.66
N ASN A 39 -0.29 34.09 3.89
CA ASN A 39 -1.73 34.28 4.09
C ASN A 39 -2.16 34.15 5.57
N ALA A 40 -1.19 33.98 6.47
CA ALA A 40 -1.40 33.86 7.91
C ALA A 40 -0.82 35.09 8.63
N GLY A 41 -1.25 35.31 9.86
CA GLY A 41 -0.78 36.44 10.66
C GLY A 41 -1.10 36.29 12.15
N PRO A 42 -0.64 37.24 12.98
CA PRO A 42 -1.01 37.28 14.38
C PRO A 42 -2.54 37.37 14.55
N PRO A 43 -3.08 36.88 15.67
CA PRO A 43 -4.51 36.91 15.91
C PRO A 43 -5.02 38.35 15.90
N ALA A 44 -6.14 38.58 15.20
CA ALA A 44 -6.81 39.88 15.21
C ALA A 44 -7.58 40.09 16.51
N ASP A 45 -7.69 41.34 16.97
CA ASP A 45 -8.58 41.74 18.06
C ASP A 45 -10.04 41.65 17.58
N SER A 46 -10.66 40.47 17.72
CA SER A 46 -12.08 40.28 17.40
C SER A 46 -12.97 40.44 18.64
N THR A 47 -14.01 41.27 18.52
CA THR A 47 -14.96 41.64 19.59
C THR A 47 -16.24 40.80 19.62
N ALA A 48 -16.44 39.86 18.70
CA ALA A 48 -17.63 39.00 18.66
C ALA A 48 -17.24 37.51 18.65
N GLN A 49 -17.39 36.83 19.79
CA GLN A 49 -17.19 35.38 19.87
C GLN A 49 -18.52 34.66 19.71
N THR A 50 -18.74 34.03 18.56
CA THR A 50 -19.77 32.99 18.44
C THR A 50 -19.44 31.88 19.46
N PRO A 51 -20.38 31.49 20.35
CA PRO A 51 -20.15 30.41 21.29
C PRO A 51 -19.85 29.10 20.56
N ALA A 52 -18.89 28.33 21.08
CA ALA A 52 -18.61 26.99 20.56
C ALA A 52 -19.73 26.03 20.95
N VAL A 53 -20.09 25.11 20.05
CA VAL A 53 -20.91 23.94 20.34
C VAL A 53 -20.14 22.97 21.23
N HIS A 54 -18.83 22.81 20.96
CA HIS A 54 -17.93 22.01 21.79
C HIS A 54 -16.51 22.56 21.69
N ARG A 55 -15.77 22.60 22.80
CA ARG A 55 -14.36 23.04 22.84
C ARG A 55 -13.42 21.88 23.16
N PHE A 56 -12.36 21.71 22.39
CA PHE A 56 -11.28 20.76 22.68
C PHE A 56 -10.04 21.51 23.15
N TYR A 57 -9.47 21.10 24.28
CA TYR A 57 -8.15 21.50 24.75
C TYR A 57 -7.15 20.42 24.33
N LEU A 58 -6.15 20.78 23.54
CA LEU A 58 -5.19 19.85 22.94
C LEU A 58 -3.81 20.09 23.55
N VAL A 59 -3.28 19.06 24.21
CA VAL A 59 -1.98 19.08 24.90
C VAL A 59 -1.19 17.84 24.52
N GLY A 60 -0.25 17.95 23.58
CA GLY A 60 0.68 16.86 23.26
C GLY A 60 1.99 17.00 24.02
N ASP A 61 2.78 15.92 24.05
CA ASP A 61 4.14 15.91 24.58
C ASP A 61 4.22 16.34 26.05
N ALA A 62 3.31 15.84 26.88
CA ALA A 62 3.17 16.25 28.28
C ALA A 62 3.98 15.38 29.27
N GLY A 63 4.78 14.42 28.79
CA GLY A 63 5.35 13.37 29.63
C GLY A 63 6.40 13.77 30.66
N TYR A 64 6.97 14.99 30.58
CA TYR A 64 7.74 15.60 31.66
C TYR A 64 6.88 16.62 32.42
N ALA A 65 5.66 16.22 32.81
CA ALA A 65 4.67 17.10 33.43
C ALA A 65 5.19 17.82 34.69
N ASN A 66 6.17 17.23 35.39
CA ASN A 66 6.76 17.79 36.60
C ASN A 66 7.84 18.88 36.35
N ALA A 67 8.22 19.12 35.10
CA ALA A 67 9.14 20.21 34.78
C ALA A 67 8.50 21.57 35.09
N PRO A 68 9.28 22.59 35.55
CA PRO A 68 8.71 23.87 36.00
C PRO A 68 7.82 24.58 34.98
N HIS A 69 8.20 24.61 33.70
CA HIS A 69 7.39 25.24 32.64
C HIS A 69 6.16 24.40 32.28
N ALA A 70 6.24 23.08 32.35
CA ALA A 70 5.10 22.18 32.12
C ALA A 70 4.05 22.33 33.24
N GLN A 71 4.47 22.38 34.51
CA GLN A 71 3.59 22.65 35.65
C GLN A 71 2.88 24.01 35.51
N LYS A 72 3.58 25.05 35.06
CA LYS A 72 2.97 26.36 34.79
C LYS A 72 1.90 26.27 33.70
N LEU A 73 2.21 25.62 32.58
CA LEU A 73 1.27 25.41 31.47
C LEU A 73 0.03 24.64 31.94
N LEU A 74 0.22 23.49 32.60
CA LEU A 74 -0.87 22.67 33.14
C LEU A 74 -1.71 23.45 34.17
N GLY A 75 -1.07 24.29 34.99
CA GLY A 75 -1.75 25.19 35.93
C GLY A 75 -2.67 26.20 35.24
N ILE A 76 -2.21 26.82 34.14
CA ILE A 76 -3.02 27.75 33.33
C ILE A 76 -4.22 27.01 32.71
N ILE A 77 -3.99 25.83 32.13
CA ILE A 77 -5.05 25.03 31.52
C ILE A 77 -6.08 24.61 32.57
N ARG A 78 -5.64 24.17 33.75
CA ARG A 78 -6.53 23.82 34.87
C ARG A 78 -7.48 24.97 35.24
N GLN A 79 -6.96 26.19 35.37
CA GLN A 79 -7.78 27.37 35.69
C GLN A 79 -8.86 27.65 34.63
N LYS A 80 -8.61 27.27 33.38
CA LYS A 80 -9.61 27.34 32.31
C LYS A 80 -10.62 26.21 32.39
N LEU A 81 -10.15 24.97 32.52
CA LEU A 81 -11.01 23.79 32.66
C LEU A 81 -11.97 23.89 33.85
N ASP A 82 -11.55 24.50 34.96
CA ASP A 82 -12.39 24.75 36.15
C ASP A 82 -13.62 25.66 35.83
N LYS A 83 -13.56 26.43 34.74
CA LYS A 83 -14.63 27.32 34.26
C LYS A 83 -15.46 26.70 33.13
N GLU A 84 -15.03 25.58 32.57
CA GLU A 84 -15.67 24.92 31.43
C GLU A 84 -16.86 24.05 31.86
N GLY A 85 -17.84 23.93 30.96
CA GLY A 85 -19.01 23.07 31.14
C GLY A 85 -18.77 21.62 30.69
N LYS A 86 -19.88 20.90 30.44
CA LYS A 86 -19.85 19.54 29.89
C LYS A 86 -19.48 19.50 28.41
N ASP A 87 -19.67 20.61 27.70
CA ASP A 87 -19.44 20.78 26.25
C ASP A 87 -17.97 21.15 25.95
N ALA A 88 -17.06 20.53 26.70
CA ALA A 88 -15.64 20.68 26.56
C ALA A 88 -14.94 19.33 26.74
N THR A 89 -13.83 19.15 26.05
CA THR A 89 -12.98 17.97 26.13
C THR A 89 -11.52 18.36 26.33
N LEU A 90 -10.82 17.69 27.24
CA LEU A 90 -9.37 17.74 27.39
C LEU A 90 -8.77 16.52 26.68
N MET A 91 -7.83 16.74 25.77
CA MET A 91 -7.13 15.69 25.04
C MET A 91 -5.62 15.78 25.28
N PHE A 92 -5.06 14.72 25.82
CA PHE A 92 -3.62 14.50 25.82
C PHE A 92 -3.22 13.73 24.56
N MET A 93 -2.41 14.36 23.71
CA MET A 93 -2.14 13.94 22.32
C MET A 93 -0.88 13.05 22.20
N GLY A 94 -0.63 12.20 23.20
CA GLY A 94 0.51 11.27 23.23
C GLY A 94 1.80 11.83 23.81
N ASP A 95 2.74 10.91 24.03
CA ASP A 95 3.96 11.11 24.82
C ASP A 95 3.60 11.61 26.22
N ASN A 96 2.71 10.87 26.87
CA ASN A 96 2.17 11.20 28.18
C ASN A 96 3.15 10.84 29.31
N ILE A 97 4.17 10.03 29.02
CA ILE A 97 5.20 9.61 29.98
C ILE A 97 6.58 9.60 29.31
N TYR A 98 7.58 10.19 29.98
CA TYR A 98 8.98 10.09 29.59
C TYR A 98 9.84 9.42 30.67
N PRO A 99 11.01 8.84 30.31
CA PRO A 99 11.49 8.66 28.93
C PRO A 99 10.94 7.42 28.22
N LEU A 100 10.46 6.42 28.95
CA LEU A 100 10.23 5.05 28.45
C LEU A 100 8.78 4.54 28.63
N GLY A 101 7.79 5.40 28.82
CA GLY A 101 6.42 4.93 29.07
C GLY A 101 6.27 4.37 30.49
N MET A 102 5.21 3.60 30.74
CA MET A 102 4.88 3.07 32.07
C MET A 102 5.58 1.72 32.35
N PRO A 103 6.50 1.63 33.33
CA PRO A 103 7.12 0.35 33.74
C PRO A 103 6.14 -0.54 34.51
N LYS A 104 6.52 -1.80 34.75
CA LYS A 104 5.74 -2.70 35.62
C LYS A 104 5.81 -2.23 37.08
N GLU A 105 4.85 -2.65 37.89
CA GLU A 105 4.87 -2.34 39.33
C GLU A 105 6.15 -2.89 39.98
N GLY A 106 6.86 -2.03 40.71
CA GLY A 106 8.12 -2.37 41.38
C GLY A 106 9.39 -2.19 40.55
N GLU A 107 9.29 -1.85 39.27
CA GLU A 107 10.45 -1.55 38.42
C GLU A 107 10.94 -0.10 38.57
N GLU A 108 12.21 0.12 38.21
CA GLU A 108 12.83 1.45 38.22
C GLU A 108 12.10 2.42 37.27
N GLY A 109 11.93 3.68 37.69
CA GLY A 109 11.22 4.69 36.90
C GLY A 109 9.69 4.67 37.04
N ARG A 110 9.11 3.65 37.70
CA ARG A 110 7.66 3.53 37.89
C ARG A 110 7.07 4.73 38.64
N ARG A 111 7.73 5.15 39.72
CA ARG A 111 7.27 6.28 40.55
C ARG A 111 7.27 7.59 39.76
N GLU A 112 8.33 7.84 38.99
CA GLU A 112 8.46 9.03 38.17
C GLU A 112 7.39 9.07 37.06
N ALA A 113 7.08 7.92 36.45
CA ALA A 113 5.99 7.78 35.48
C ALA A 113 4.62 8.07 36.10
N GLU A 114 4.33 7.50 37.27
CA GLU A 114 3.10 7.75 38.02
C GLU A 114 2.97 9.22 38.42
N GLU A 115 4.03 9.84 38.95
CA GLU A 115 4.03 11.25 39.32
C GLU A 115 3.73 12.16 38.11
N SER A 116 4.30 11.84 36.93
CA SER A 116 4.03 12.60 35.71
C SER A 116 2.57 12.46 35.24
N LEU A 117 2.01 11.25 35.26
CA LEU A 117 0.60 11.04 34.94
C LEU A 117 -0.32 11.69 35.97
N LEU A 118 -0.01 11.60 37.26
CA LEU A 118 -0.80 12.21 38.32
C LEU A 118 -0.85 13.74 38.19
N ALA A 119 0.24 14.38 37.75
CA ALA A 119 0.24 15.81 37.43
C ALA A 119 -0.74 16.17 36.30
N GLN A 120 -0.80 15.35 35.26
CA GLN A 120 -1.75 15.50 34.14
C GLN A 120 -3.19 15.19 34.56
N ILE A 121 -3.41 14.11 35.32
CA ILE A 121 -4.72 13.72 35.84
C ILE A 121 -5.26 14.79 36.80
N ALA A 122 -4.40 15.44 37.58
CA ALA A 122 -4.81 16.45 38.56
C ALA A 122 -5.53 17.65 37.93
N ILE A 123 -5.23 18.00 36.66
CA ILE A 123 -5.92 19.11 35.98
C ILE A 123 -7.33 18.75 35.51
N ALA A 124 -7.66 17.46 35.41
CA ALA A 124 -8.99 16.96 35.04
C ALA A 124 -9.92 16.77 36.26
N LYS A 125 -9.43 16.84 37.49
CA LYS A 125 -10.17 16.44 38.71
C LYS A 125 -11.49 17.19 38.93
N ASN A 126 -11.52 18.50 38.63
CA ASN A 126 -12.71 19.35 38.78
C ASN A 126 -13.39 19.66 37.43
N PHE A 127 -12.87 19.10 36.34
CA PHE A 127 -13.34 19.39 35.00
C PHE A 127 -14.66 18.66 34.74
N LYS A 128 -15.72 19.41 34.39
CA LYS A 128 -17.06 18.86 34.14
C LYS A 128 -17.19 18.17 32.78
N GLY A 129 -16.23 18.38 31.88
CA GLY A 129 -16.18 17.80 30.55
C GLY A 129 -15.57 16.40 30.51
N LYS A 130 -15.10 15.99 29.32
CA LYS A 130 -14.50 14.68 29.08
C LYS A 130 -12.98 14.76 28.94
N THR A 131 -12.26 13.79 29.50
CA THR A 131 -10.81 13.69 29.34
C THR A 131 -10.46 12.45 28.54
N HIS A 132 -9.59 12.60 27.54
CA HIS A 132 -9.06 11.50 26.74
C HIS A 132 -7.54 11.57 26.65
N PHE A 133 -6.89 10.43 26.79
CA PHE A 133 -5.47 10.20 26.56
C PHE A 133 -5.32 9.35 25.30
N ILE A 134 -4.47 9.80 24.39
CA ILE A 134 -4.04 9.03 23.22
C ILE A 134 -2.58 8.66 23.44
N PRO A 135 -2.14 7.44 23.10
CA PRO A 135 -0.73 7.08 23.22
C PRO A 135 0.14 7.70 22.13
N GLY A 136 1.36 8.06 22.50
CA GLY A 136 2.47 8.38 21.61
C GLY A 136 3.54 7.30 21.63
N ASN A 137 4.63 7.50 20.88
CA ASN A 137 5.68 6.49 20.81
C ASN A 137 6.39 6.27 22.14
N HIS A 138 6.55 7.31 22.97
CA HIS A 138 7.20 7.15 24.27
C HIS A 138 6.34 6.33 25.24
N ASP A 139 5.01 6.36 25.10
CA ASP A 139 4.09 5.53 25.91
C ASP A 139 4.29 4.02 25.61
N TRP A 140 4.73 3.69 24.39
CA TRP A 140 5.00 2.32 23.93
C TRP A 140 6.39 1.78 24.28
N TYR A 141 7.30 2.57 24.87
CA TYR A 141 8.70 2.15 25.05
C TYR A 141 8.91 1.05 26.10
N ASN A 142 7.93 0.78 26.96
CA ASN A 142 7.85 -0.43 27.80
C ASN A 142 7.01 -1.55 27.15
N GLY A 143 6.75 -1.46 25.85
CA GLY A 143 5.96 -2.40 25.06
C GLY A 143 4.46 -2.36 25.35
N LEU A 144 3.74 -3.32 24.79
CA LEU A 144 2.30 -3.48 24.96
C LEU A 144 1.90 -3.65 26.44
N ASP A 145 2.70 -4.39 27.24
CA ASP A 145 2.48 -4.54 28.68
C ASP A 145 2.49 -3.18 29.39
N GLY A 146 3.48 -2.32 29.08
CA GLY A 146 3.58 -0.98 29.64
C GLY A 146 2.41 -0.09 29.23
N LEU A 147 2.01 -0.14 27.96
CA LEU A 147 0.83 0.57 27.45
C LEU A 147 -0.45 0.15 28.19
N ASN A 148 -0.66 -1.15 28.38
CA ASN A 148 -1.80 -1.69 29.10
C ASN A 148 -1.79 -1.27 30.58
N GLU A 149 -0.63 -1.25 31.24
CA GLU A 149 -0.49 -0.75 32.61
C GLU A 149 -0.74 0.77 32.72
N GLN A 150 -0.34 1.56 31.72
CA GLN A 150 -0.69 2.98 31.61
C GLN A 150 -2.19 3.18 31.49
N GLU A 151 -2.84 2.46 30.57
CA GLU A 151 -4.29 2.52 30.38
C GLU A 151 -5.03 2.16 31.68
N LYS A 152 -4.62 1.08 32.34
CA LYS A 152 -5.17 0.64 33.63
C LYS A 152 -4.97 1.68 34.73
N PHE A 153 -3.78 2.30 34.81
CA PHE A 153 -3.50 3.36 35.78
C PHE A 153 -4.40 4.58 35.57
N ILE A 154 -4.60 5.02 34.33
CA ILE A 154 -5.46 6.16 34.00
C ILE A 154 -6.93 5.84 34.32
N LYS A 155 -7.44 4.67 33.92
CA LYS A 155 -8.80 4.20 34.23
C LYS A 155 -9.06 4.11 35.73
N LYS A 156 -8.05 3.81 36.54
CA LYS A 156 -8.16 3.76 38.01
C LYS A 156 -8.35 5.14 38.64
N HIS A 157 -7.81 6.20 38.04
CA HIS A 157 -7.81 7.55 38.63
C HIS A 157 -8.84 8.50 38.02
N ILE A 158 -9.34 8.21 36.82
CA ILE A 158 -10.41 8.98 36.17
C ILE A 158 -11.59 8.05 35.93
N ASP A 159 -12.67 8.25 36.70
CA ASP A 159 -13.93 7.52 36.56
C ASP A 159 -14.73 8.02 35.35
N GLN A 160 -14.20 7.77 34.15
CA GLN A 160 -14.84 8.06 32.88
C GLN A 160 -14.64 6.89 31.91
N LYS A 161 -15.70 6.51 31.19
CA LYS A 161 -15.57 5.56 30.09
C LYS A 161 -14.72 6.16 28.97
N LYS A 162 -13.93 5.31 28.29
CA LYS A 162 -13.11 5.69 27.12
C LYS A 162 -12.11 6.84 27.43
N VAL A 163 -11.52 6.85 28.62
CA VAL A 163 -10.50 7.84 29.01
C VAL A 163 -9.15 7.62 28.31
N PHE A 164 -8.88 6.40 27.84
CA PHE A 164 -7.69 6.05 27.03
C PHE A 164 -8.18 5.53 25.68
N LEU A 165 -7.67 6.09 24.58
CA LEU A 165 -8.16 5.85 23.23
C LEU A 165 -7.02 5.86 22.19
N PRO A 166 -6.92 4.86 21.30
CA PRO A 166 -7.65 3.59 21.33
C PRO A 166 -7.38 2.77 22.61
N GLY A 167 -8.33 1.93 23.01
CA GLY A 167 -8.20 1.08 24.20
C GLY A 167 -7.83 -0.37 23.86
N ASN A 168 -7.39 -1.13 24.86
CA ASN A 168 -7.08 -2.57 24.76
C ASN A 168 -6.01 -2.89 23.68
N GLY A 169 -5.05 -1.98 23.45
CA GLY A 169 -3.98 -2.18 22.47
C GLY A 169 -4.43 -2.20 20.99
N CYS A 170 -5.68 -1.84 20.68
CA CYS A 170 -6.20 -1.83 19.30
C CYS A 170 -5.76 -0.58 18.52
N GLY A 171 -5.71 -0.65 17.19
CA GLY A 171 -5.15 0.44 16.37
C GLY A 171 -6.04 1.66 16.14
N ILE A 172 -7.37 1.54 16.31
CA ILE A 172 -8.33 2.60 15.98
C ILE A 172 -9.60 2.49 16.84
N ASN A 173 -10.19 3.63 17.19
CA ASN A 173 -11.49 3.73 17.84
C ASN A 173 -12.21 5.02 17.41
N ASP A 174 -13.53 5.06 17.57
CA ASP A 174 -14.34 6.27 17.43
C ASP A 174 -15.27 6.54 18.63
N ILE A 175 -15.59 7.81 18.81
CA ILE A 175 -16.65 8.29 19.72
C ILE A 175 -17.43 9.43 19.08
N SER A 176 -18.75 9.45 19.28
CA SER A 176 -19.57 10.63 18.98
C SER A 176 -19.47 11.64 20.12
N VAL A 177 -19.32 12.93 19.78
CA VAL A 177 -19.29 14.06 20.71
C VAL A 177 -20.49 14.96 20.40
N GLY A 178 -21.56 14.81 21.17
CA GLY A 178 -22.86 15.37 20.81
C GLY A 178 -23.39 14.79 19.49
N ASP A 179 -24.23 15.55 18.80
CA ASP A 179 -24.89 15.08 17.57
C ASP A 179 -24.10 15.44 16.29
N SER A 180 -23.19 16.40 16.36
CA SER A 180 -22.55 17.02 15.18
C SER A 180 -21.05 16.74 15.03
N ILE A 181 -20.42 16.00 15.96
CA ILE A 181 -18.97 15.76 15.96
C ILE A 181 -18.69 14.27 16.14
N THR A 182 -17.74 13.74 15.38
CA THR A 182 -17.17 12.40 15.59
C THR A 182 -15.67 12.53 15.79
N LEU A 183 -15.17 12.00 16.91
CA LEU A 183 -13.74 11.88 17.19
C LEU A 183 -13.29 10.47 16.81
N ILE A 184 -12.39 10.37 15.83
CA ILE A 184 -11.71 9.12 15.45
C ILE A 184 -10.29 9.20 16.00
N THR A 185 -9.88 8.23 16.80
CA THR A 185 -8.54 8.14 17.39
C THR A 185 -7.77 7.00 16.75
N ILE A 186 -6.52 7.24 16.32
CA ILE A 186 -5.62 6.24 15.77
C ILE A 186 -4.37 6.14 16.65
N ASP A 187 -4.05 4.92 17.09
CA ASP A 187 -2.74 4.62 17.64
C ASP A 187 -1.76 4.45 16.48
N SER A 188 -1.10 5.54 16.13
CA SER A 188 -0.07 5.53 15.09
C SER A 188 1.13 4.64 15.41
N GLN A 189 1.47 4.45 16.70
CA GLN A 189 2.60 3.62 17.07
C GLN A 189 2.25 2.13 16.94
N TRP A 190 1.00 1.74 17.20
CA TRP A 190 0.51 0.39 16.86
C TRP A 190 0.80 0.02 15.41
N PHE A 191 0.61 0.95 14.45
CA PHE A 191 0.94 0.70 13.05
C PHE A 191 2.46 0.61 12.82
N ILE A 192 3.24 1.51 13.42
CA ILE A 192 4.68 1.63 13.21
C ILE A 192 5.46 0.46 13.85
N GLU A 193 4.99 -0.04 14.98
CA GLU A 193 5.68 -1.05 15.81
C GLU A 193 5.94 -2.38 15.08
N ASP A 194 6.99 -3.13 15.43
CA ASP A 194 7.21 -4.48 14.88
C ASP A 194 6.37 -5.49 15.65
N TRP A 195 5.25 -5.90 15.06
CA TRP A 195 4.30 -6.85 15.69
C TRP A 195 4.94 -8.20 16.00
N ASP A 196 6.06 -8.55 15.36
CA ASP A 196 6.81 -9.77 15.68
C ASP A 196 7.42 -9.73 17.10
N HIS A 197 7.47 -8.57 17.76
CA HIS A 197 7.87 -8.48 19.17
C HIS A 197 6.69 -8.65 20.14
N TYR A 198 5.45 -8.68 19.64
CA TYR A 198 4.23 -8.65 20.44
C TYR A 198 3.23 -9.71 19.94
N PRO A 199 3.40 -11.00 20.29
CA PRO A 199 2.53 -12.09 19.83
C PRO A 199 1.03 -11.86 20.06
N ILE A 200 0.67 -11.11 21.10
CA ILE A 200 -0.72 -10.84 21.53
C ILE A 200 -1.21 -9.43 21.19
N ILE A 201 -0.54 -8.71 20.29
CA ILE A 201 -0.84 -7.28 20.04
C ILE A 201 -2.27 -7.00 19.61
N ASN A 202 -2.93 -7.96 18.97
CA ASN A 202 -4.29 -7.80 18.48
C ASN A 202 -5.26 -8.82 19.09
N ASP A 203 -4.93 -9.45 20.22
CA ASP A 203 -5.76 -10.50 20.83
C ASP A 203 -7.19 -9.97 21.07
N ASP A 204 -7.30 -8.84 21.77
CA ASP A 204 -8.55 -8.13 22.09
C ASP A 204 -9.02 -7.13 21.02
N CYS A 205 -8.49 -7.19 19.80
CA CYS A 205 -8.79 -6.25 18.72
C CYS A 205 -9.43 -6.98 17.52
N PRO A 206 -10.58 -6.51 17.00
CA PRO A 206 -11.19 -7.11 15.80
C PRO A 206 -10.34 -6.90 14.54
N ILE A 207 -9.45 -5.90 14.56
CA ILE A 207 -8.52 -5.61 13.48
C ILE A 207 -7.26 -6.45 13.70
N LYS A 208 -7.03 -7.40 12.79
CA LYS A 208 -5.90 -8.34 12.85
C LYS A 208 -4.80 -7.99 11.85
N THR A 209 -5.05 -7.06 10.91
CA THR A 209 -4.08 -6.58 9.92
C THR A 209 -4.02 -5.06 9.83
N ARG A 210 -2.92 -4.52 9.29
CA ARG A 210 -2.75 -3.08 9.06
C ARG A 210 -3.71 -2.53 7.99
N GLU A 211 -4.06 -3.31 6.97
CA GLU A 211 -4.99 -2.87 5.93
C GLU A 211 -6.42 -2.76 6.49
N GLN A 212 -6.84 -3.68 7.36
CA GLN A 212 -8.14 -3.61 8.04
C GLN A 212 -8.33 -2.30 8.84
N MET A 213 -7.25 -1.74 9.41
CA MET A 213 -7.31 -0.42 10.07
C MET A 213 -7.65 0.71 9.08
N PHE A 214 -7.10 0.67 7.86
CA PHE A 214 -7.45 1.65 6.82
C PHE A 214 -8.88 1.46 6.31
N THR A 215 -9.33 0.22 6.14
CA THR A 215 -10.72 -0.10 5.79
C THR A 215 -11.69 0.44 6.85
N GLU A 216 -11.38 0.24 8.13
CA GLU A 216 -12.21 0.76 9.21
C GLU A 216 -12.19 2.30 9.26
N LEU A 217 -11.03 2.94 9.06
CA LEU A 217 -10.96 4.40 8.95
C LEU A 217 -11.83 4.94 7.81
N GLU A 218 -11.74 4.34 6.62
CA GLU A 218 -12.57 4.73 5.47
C GLU A 218 -14.07 4.56 5.77
N SER A 219 -14.44 3.43 6.39
CA SER A 219 -15.80 3.15 6.85
C SER A 219 -16.31 4.22 7.82
N LEU A 220 -15.50 4.59 8.83
CA LEU A 220 -15.84 5.63 9.80
C LEU A 220 -15.94 7.02 9.18
N ILE A 221 -15.05 7.39 8.26
CA ILE A 221 -15.13 8.66 7.52
C ILE A 221 -16.43 8.72 6.72
N ASN A 222 -16.77 7.63 6.02
CA ASN A 222 -17.98 7.56 5.19
C ASN A 222 -19.27 7.59 6.03
N LYS A 223 -19.29 6.93 7.19
CA LYS A 223 -20.45 6.91 8.09
C LYS A 223 -20.76 8.27 8.72
N ASN A 224 -19.79 9.19 8.77
CA ASN A 224 -19.85 10.46 9.49
C ASN A 224 -19.64 11.70 8.59
N GLN A 225 -19.91 11.62 7.29
CA GLN A 225 -19.71 12.71 6.33
C GLN A 225 -20.55 13.98 6.61
N ASP A 226 -21.65 13.83 7.36
CA ASP A 226 -22.56 14.88 7.81
C ASP A 226 -22.07 15.62 9.07
N LYS A 227 -21.10 15.04 9.78
CA LYS A 227 -20.53 15.56 11.03
C LYS A 227 -19.16 16.19 10.81
N THR A 228 -18.72 17.03 11.73
CA THR A 228 -17.31 17.42 11.83
C THR A 228 -16.52 16.21 12.37
N ILE A 229 -15.56 15.73 11.59
CA ILE A 229 -14.69 14.62 11.96
C ILE A 229 -13.39 15.20 12.52
N LEU A 230 -13.07 14.84 13.75
CA LEU A 230 -11.77 15.11 14.36
C LEU A 230 -10.97 13.81 14.29
N LEU A 231 -9.90 13.79 13.49
CA LEU A 231 -9.01 12.65 13.37
C LEU A 231 -7.79 12.87 14.27
N ALA A 232 -7.80 12.28 15.45
CA ALA A 232 -6.72 12.41 16.42
C ALA A 232 -5.70 11.27 16.29
N ILE A 233 -4.45 11.64 16.03
CA ILE A 233 -3.34 10.72 15.78
C ILE A 233 -2.05 11.36 16.28
N HIS A 234 -1.31 10.68 17.15
CA HIS A 234 -0.11 11.26 17.75
C HIS A 234 0.92 11.72 16.70
N HIS A 235 1.28 10.81 15.79
CA HIS A 235 2.17 11.07 14.66
C HIS A 235 1.46 11.88 13.55
N PRO A 236 1.87 13.13 13.27
CA PRO A 236 1.23 13.97 12.26
C PRO A 236 1.34 13.44 10.82
N LEU A 237 0.40 13.80 9.94
CA LEU A 237 0.45 13.43 8.52
C LEU A 237 1.38 14.33 7.70
N MET A 238 1.63 15.53 8.22
CA MET A 238 2.51 16.56 7.66
C MET A 238 3.29 17.22 8.80
N SER A 239 4.56 17.56 8.64
CA SER A 239 5.29 18.30 9.69
C SER A 239 6.35 19.19 9.07
N ASN A 240 6.46 20.41 9.58
CA ASN A 240 7.54 21.34 9.28
C ASN A 240 8.48 21.55 10.50
N GLY A 241 8.49 20.61 11.45
CA GLY A 241 9.46 20.57 12.54
C GLY A 241 10.54 19.51 12.35
N THR A 242 11.21 19.12 13.44
CA THR A 242 12.39 18.24 13.38
C THR A 242 12.06 16.85 12.83
N HIS A 243 10.93 16.24 13.21
CA HIS A 243 10.48 14.95 12.68
C HIS A 243 10.01 15.03 11.21
N GLY A 244 9.67 16.24 10.75
CA GLY A 244 9.44 16.59 9.35
C GLY A 244 10.71 16.91 8.55
N GLY A 245 11.90 16.80 9.15
CA GLY A 245 13.17 17.07 8.49
C GLY A 245 13.47 18.57 8.31
N GLN A 246 12.99 19.41 9.24
CA GLN A 246 13.31 20.84 9.32
C GLN A 246 14.11 21.10 10.60
N PHE A 247 15.30 21.67 10.46
CA PHE A 247 16.26 21.80 11.57
C PHE A 247 16.63 23.27 11.81
N SER A 248 16.88 23.61 13.07
CA SER A 248 17.37 24.94 13.46
C SER A 248 18.83 25.15 13.04
N MET A 249 19.24 26.42 12.92
CA MET A 249 20.65 26.75 12.67
C MET A 249 21.58 26.16 13.74
N GLN A 250 21.12 26.10 14.99
CA GLN A 250 21.87 25.46 16.08
C GLN A 250 22.14 23.98 15.78
N LYS A 251 21.17 23.22 15.26
CA LYS A 251 21.38 21.81 14.89
C LYS A 251 22.25 21.63 13.65
N GLN A 252 22.31 22.63 12.77
CA GLN A 252 23.26 22.63 11.64
C GLN A 252 24.70 22.87 12.12
N LEU A 253 24.89 23.67 13.16
CA LEU A 253 26.20 24.01 13.71
C LEU A 253 26.68 23.03 14.78
N PHE A 254 25.79 22.52 15.63
CA PHE A 254 26.12 21.73 16.82
C PHE A 254 25.35 20.40 16.80
N PRO A 255 25.76 19.42 15.97
CA PRO A 255 25.05 18.15 15.82
C PRO A 255 25.26 17.17 16.98
N LEU A 256 26.22 17.44 17.88
CA LEU A 256 26.54 16.57 19.02
C LEU A 256 26.10 17.23 20.33
N SER A 257 25.92 16.43 21.39
CA SER A 257 25.62 16.93 22.74
C SER A 257 26.69 17.88 23.29
N VAL A 258 27.92 17.79 22.75
CA VAL A 258 29.01 18.73 23.03
C VAL A 258 28.90 19.93 22.09
N LYS A 259 28.93 21.15 22.64
CA LYS A 259 28.78 22.43 21.89
C LYS A 259 30.02 22.80 21.06
N ILE A 260 30.47 21.91 20.17
CA ILE A 260 31.56 22.17 19.20
C ILE A 260 30.93 22.47 17.83
N PRO A 261 31.26 23.60 17.18
CA PRO A 261 30.68 23.96 15.89
C PRO A 261 31.28 23.11 14.77
N LEU A 262 30.45 22.30 14.12
CA LEU A 262 30.77 21.42 13.00
C LEU A 262 29.79 21.66 11.84
N PRO A 263 29.81 22.85 11.18
CA PRO A 263 28.78 23.27 10.23
C PRO A 263 28.56 22.30 9.04
N VAL A 264 29.64 21.78 8.46
CA VAL A 264 29.56 20.85 7.32
C VAL A 264 29.02 19.50 7.77
N ILE A 265 29.54 18.97 8.88
CA ILE A 265 29.14 17.66 9.42
C ILE A 265 27.70 17.71 9.91
N GLY A 266 27.30 18.76 10.62
CA GLY A 266 25.94 18.93 11.11
C GLY A 266 24.92 19.03 9.98
N THR A 267 25.23 19.81 8.93
CA THR A 267 24.40 19.86 7.72
C THR A 267 24.27 18.50 7.04
N MET A 268 25.37 17.77 6.88
CA MET A 268 25.36 16.44 6.29
C MET A 268 24.61 15.41 7.13
N MET A 269 24.72 15.44 8.46
CA MET A 269 23.98 14.56 9.37
C MET A 269 22.48 14.83 9.31
N ASN A 270 22.07 16.11 9.28
CA ASN A 270 20.66 16.49 9.17
C ASN A 270 20.09 16.16 7.79
N LEU A 271 20.86 16.35 6.72
CA LEU A 271 20.49 15.89 5.38
C LEU A 271 20.34 14.37 5.34
N ALA A 272 21.29 13.63 5.93
CA ALA A 272 21.23 12.18 6.02
C ALA A 272 20.02 11.71 6.81
N ARG A 273 19.70 12.30 7.98
CA ARG A 273 18.47 11.99 8.73
C ARG A 273 17.22 12.22 7.88
N LYS A 274 17.11 13.40 7.26
CA LYS A 274 15.97 13.77 6.41
C LYS A 274 15.80 12.85 5.20
N ALA A 275 16.89 12.56 4.50
CA ALA A 275 16.86 11.79 3.26
C ALA A 275 16.76 10.28 3.52
N SER A 276 17.32 9.79 4.63
CA SER A 276 17.24 8.37 4.99
C SER A 276 15.92 8.00 5.66
N GLY A 277 15.30 8.87 6.46
CA GLY A 277 14.16 8.47 7.30
C GLY A 277 14.48 7.25 8.17
N ALA A 278 15.74 7.11 8.62
CA ALA A 278 16.22 5.91 9.30
C ALA A 278 15.49 5.64 10.62
N SER A 279 15.07 6.70 11.32
CA SER A 279 14.17 6.60 12.47
C SER A 279 12.75 6.32 11.98
N THR A 280 12.09 5.29 12.51
CA THR A 280 10.67 5.02 12.22
C THR A 280 9.73 6.12 12.73
N GLN A 281 10.25 7.01 13.58
CA GLN A 281 9.56 8.17 14.16
C GLN A 281 9.75 9.45 13.31
N ASP A 282 10.52 9.39 12.23
CA ASP A 282 10.62 10.50 11.28
C ASP A 282 9.63 10.27 10.13
N LEU A 283 8.94 11.34 9.69
CA LEU A 283 7.87 11.27 8.67
C LEU A 283 8.36 10.66 7.34
N GLN A 284 9.66 10.79 7.04
CA GLN A 284 10.26 10.25 5.83
C GLN A 284 10.51 8.74 5.90
N SER A 285 10.40 8.10 7.06
CA SER A 285 10.60 6.65 7.17
C SER A 285 9.59 5.89 6.32
N ARG A 286 9.95 4.71 5.84
CA ARG A 286 9.08 3.94 4.95
C ARG A 286 7.76 3.57 5.62
N VAL A 287 7.81 3.17 6.89
CA VAL A 287 6.62 2.73 7.63
C VAL A 287 5.69 3.90 7.95
N TYR A 288 6.23 5.02 8.43
CA TYR A 288 5.43 6.19 8.79
C TYR A 288 4.93 6.95 7.54
N SER A 289 5.74 7.03 6.47
CA SER A 289 5.28 7.60 5.20
C SER A 289 4.12 6.79 4.61
N THR A 290 4.14 5.45 4.67
CA THR A 290 2.98 4.62 4.28
C THR A 290 1.74 4.97 5.10
N LEU A 291 1.83 5.00 6.44
CA LEU A 291 0.71 5.39 7.31
C LEU A 291 0.15 6.77 6.95
N SER A 292 1.02 7.77 6.88
CA SER A 292 0.62 9.15 6.66
C SER A 292 0.04 9.36 5.26
N ASN A 293 0.67 8.81 4.22
CA ASN A 293 0.21 8.92 2.84
C ASN A 293 -1.13 8.22 2.63
N ARG A 294 -1.34 7.07 3.28
CA ARG A 294 -2.63 6.37 3.26
C ARG A 294 -3.76 7.19 3.85
N ILE A 295 -3.56 7.69 5.06
CA ILE A 295 -4.59 8.50 5.73
C ILE A 295 -4.86 9.77 4.93
N LYS A 296 -3.81 10.48 4.46
CA LYS A 296 -3.97 11.66 3.59
C LYS A 296 -4.85 11.36 2.38
N THR A 297 -4.60 10.24 1.70
CA THR A 297 -5.38 9.83 0.53
C THR A 297 -6.86 9.59 0.85
N LEU A 298 -7.18 9.06 2.03
CA LEU A 298 -8.57 8.82 2.48
C LEU A 298 -9.32 10.10 2.87
N ILE A 299 -8.62 11.10 3.40
CA ILE A 299 -9.23 12.36 3.87
C ILE A 299 -9.11 13.52 2.87
N GLN A 300 -8.24 13.43 1.88
CA GLN A 300 -8.06 14.46 0.87
C GLN A 300 -9.35 14.63 0.06
N GLY A 301 -9.81 15.88 -0.09
CA GLY A 301 -11.11 16.20 -0.68
C GLY A 301 -12.28 16.21 0.32
N ARG A 302 -12.06 15.85 1.60
CA ARG A 302 -13.10 15.93 2.65
C ARG A 302 -13.02 17.28 3.38
N ASN A 303 -14.04 18.11 3.19
CA ASN A 303 -14.10 19.45 3.80
C ASN A 303 -14.57 19.46 5.26
N ASN A 304 -14.84 18.30 5.86
CA ASN A 304 -15.36 18.14 7.22
C ASN A 304 -14.37 17.45 8.17
N VAL A 305 -13.11 17.22 7.76
CA VAL A 305 -12.09 16.53 8.57
C VAL A 305 -11.04 17.52 9.07
N VAL A 306 -10.69 17.44 10.36
CA VAL A 306 -9.55 18.14 10.97
C VAL A 306 -8.64 17.12 11.64
N VAL A 307 -7.35 17.14 11.33
CA VAL A 307 -6.36 16.22 11.89
C VAL A 307 -5.69 16.85 13.11
N LEU A 308 -5.62 16.12 14.22
CA LEU A 308 -5.06 16.57 15.50
C LEU A 308 -3.87 15.68 15.88
N SER A 309 -2.72 16.28 16.22
CA SER A 309 -1.48 15.55 16.50
C SER A 309 -0.61 16.16 17.61
N GLY A 310 0.40 15.41 18.06
CA GLY A 310 1.21 15.77 19.24
C GLY A 310 2.68 15.31 19.24
N HIS A 311 3.16 14.59 18.22
CA HIS A 311 4.53 14.03 18.19
C HIS A 311 5.65 15.07 18.09
N ASP A 312 5.43 16.12 17.31
CA ASP A 312 6.42 17.18 17.12
C ASP A 312 6.51 18.05 18.38
N HIS A 313 7.72 18.31 18.88
CA HIS A 313 7.95 19.13 20.11
C HIS A 313 7.68 20.64 19.92
N ASN A 314 6.60 21.03 19.24
CA ASN A 314 6.28 22.39 18.84
C ASN A 314 4.78 22.53 18.53
N LEU A 315 4.35 23.76 18.20
CA LEU A 315 2.98 24.06 17.78
C LEU A 315 2.95 24.40 16.29
N GLN A 316 2.07 23.77 15.51
CA GLN A 316 1.94 24.05 14.08
C GLN A 316 0.49 23.93 13.60
N PHE A 317 0.04 24.91 12.81
CA PHE A 317 -1.10 24.73 11.93
C PHE A 317 -0.59 24.57 10.50
N LEU A 318 -0.94 23.46 9.85
CA LEU A 318 -0.53 23.16 8.50
C LEU A 318 -1.76 23.01 7.61
N HIS A 319 -1.77 23.71 6.48
CA HIS A 319 -2.81 23.58 5.47
C HIS A 319 -2.20 23.33 4.10
N LYS A 320 -2.43 22.13 3.57
CA LYS A 320 -1.97 21.74 2.25
C LYS A 320 -2.91 20.67 1.69
N ASP A 321 -3.15 20.70 0.38
CA ASP A 321 -3.94 19.68 -0.34
C ASP A 321 -5.35 19.48 0.29
N ASN A 322 -5.96 20.58 0.77
CA ASN A 322 -7.24 20.61 1.49
C ASN A 322 -7.27 19.86 2.84
N ILE A 323 -6.11 19.54 3.41
CA ILE A 323 -6.00 18.92 4.73
C ILE A 323 -5.66 19.99 5.77
N ASN A 324 -6.50 20.11 6.79
CA ASN A 324 -6.25 20.96 7.95
C ASN A 324 -5.64 20.13 9.07
N GLN A 325 -4.42 20.45 9.50
CA GLN A 325 -3.74 19.75 10.58
C GLN A 325 -3.29 20.69 11.70
N VAL A 326 -3.58 20.28 12.93
CA VAL A 326 -3.26 20.95 14.19
C VAL A 326 -2.25 20.09 14.95
N ILE A 327 -1.05 20.61 15.19
CA ILE A 327 0.00 19.97 15.99
C ILE A 327 0.15 20.73 17.30
N SER A 328 0.04 20.01 18.43
CA SER A 328 -0.01 20.57 19.79
C SER A 328 1.06 20.00 20.75
N GLY A 329 2.17 19.48 20.22
CA GLY A 329 3.16 18.73 20.99
C GLY A 329 4.17 19.56 21.77
N SER A 330 3.77 20.67 22.42
CA SER A 330 4.71 21.50 23.20
C SER A 330 4.34 21.61 24.68
N GLY A 331 3.77 20.54 25.23
CA GLY A 331 3.40 20.43 26.64
C GLY A 331 4.61 20.41 27.59
N SER A 332 5.72 19.80 27.16
CA SER A 332 6.91 19.65 28.01
C SER A 332 8.26 19.78 27.30
N LYS A 333 8.45 19.34 26.05
CA LYS A 333 9.65 19.66 25.27
C LYS A 333 9.38 20.76 24.24
N VAL A 334 10.46 21.30 23.71
CA VAL A 334 10.46 22.38 22.71
C VAL A 334 11.50 22.12 21.63
N GLU A 335 11.11 22.27 20.37
CA GLU A 335 11.96 22.17 19.19
C GLU A 335 11.58 23.23 18.16
N ALA A 336 12.51 23.56 17.28
CA ALA A 336 12.28 24.53 16.23
C ALA A 336 11.34 23.99 15.13
N ALA A 337 10.53 24.89 14.56
CA ALA A 337 9.66 24.62 13.41
C ALA A 337 9.67 25.80 12.42
N ARG A 338 9.10 25.61 11.23
CA ARG A 338 9.00 26.62 10.17
C ARG A 338 7.61 26.65 9.51
N ALA A 339 7.14 27.83 9.12
CA ALA A 339 6.00 27.96 8.21
C ALA A 339 6.50 27.89 6.75
N ILE A 340 5.97 26.95 5.95
CA ILE A 340 6.43 26.72 4.56
C ILE A 340 5.36 27.12 3.55
N ASN A 341 4.11 26.71 3.76
CA ASN A 341 2.99 27.01 2.87
C ASN A 341 2.33 28.34 3.25
N PRO A 342 1.52 28.94 2.33
CA PRO A 342 0.90 30.24 2.56
C PRO A 342 0.06 30.35 3.83
N ASP A 343 -0.68 29.32 4.20
CA ASP A 343 -1.60 29.34 5.36
C ASP A 343 -0.99 28.72 6.62
N ASP A 344 0.29 28.30 6.58
CA ASP A 344 0.94 27.66 7.72
C ASP A 344 1.17 28.63 8.89
N PHE A 345 1.20 28.08 10.10
CA PHE A 345 1.70 28.74 11.30
C PHE A 345 2.63 27.78 12.04
N SER A 346 3.67 28.30 12.68
CA SER A 346 4.55 27.50 13.54
C SER A 346 5.10 28.29 14.73
N TYR A 347 5.29 27.61 15.86
CA TYR A 347 5.93 28.14 17.05
C TYR A 347 6.67 27.03 17.80
N GLY A 348 7.98 27.22 18.03
CA GLY A 348 8.83 26.20 18.67
C GLY A 348 9.01 26.38 20.18
N GLY A 349 8.09 27.03 20.88
CA GLY A 349 8.13 27.21 22.34
C GLY A 349 6.92 26.58 23.05
N THR A 350 6.98 26.53 24.38
CA THR A 350 5.95 25.90 25.23
C THR A 350 4.59 26.54 25.05
N GLY A 351 3.56 25.71 24.90
CA GLY A 351 2.18 26.18 24.75
C GLY A 351 1.20 25.04 24.44
N TYR A 352 -0.03 25.41 24.11
CA TYR A 352 -1.10 24.47 23.83
C TYR A 352 -2.07 25.03 22.77
N ALA A 353 -3.00 24.20 22.30
CA ALA A 353 -4.03 24.61 21.34
C ALA A 353 -5.44 24.37 21.89
N THR A 354 -6.39 25.19 21.47
CA THR A 354 -7.82 24.89 21.59
C THR A 354 -8.44 24.78 20.21
N LEU A 355 -9.38 23.85 20.04
CA LEU A 355 -10.22 23.74 18.85
C LEU A 355 -11.68 23.93 19.25
N ASP A 356 -12.26 25.05 18.84
CA ASP A 356 -13.68 25.36 19.02
C ASP A 356 -14.45 24.85 17.80
N VAL A 357 -15.36 23.89 17.98
CA VAL A 357 -16.36 23.57 16.95
C VAL A 357 -17.54 24.51 17.14
N LEU A 358 -17.81 25.33 16.14
CA LEU A 358 -18.85 26.36 16.13
C LEU A 358 -20.13 25.84 15.47
N PRO A 359 -21.28 26.53 15.66
CA PRO A 359 -22.51 26.20 14.95
C PRO A 359 -22.29 26.20 13.42
N GLY A 360 -22.90 25.22 12.73
CA GLY A 360 -22.76 25.06 11.28
C GLY A 360 -21.51 24.29 10.84
N GLY A 361 -20.77 23.67 11.76
CA GLY A 361 -19.65 22.78 11.45
C GLY A 361 -18.33 23.49 11.15
N LEU A 362 -18.25 24.81 11.38
CA LEU A 362 -16.98 25.54 11.36
C LEU A 362 -16.14 25.11 12.55
N ALA A 363 -14.83 24.99 12.38
CA ALA A 363 -13.91 24.77 13.49
C ALA A 363 -12.94 25.94 13.59
N ARG A 364 -12.55 26.35 14.79
CA ARG A 364 -11.59 27.43 15.00
C ARG A 364 -10.48 26.94 15.91
N VAL A 365 -9.26 26.88 15.38
CA VAL A 365 -8.08 26.60 16.19
C VAL A 365 -7.52 27.90 16.75
N THR A 366 -7.10 27.87 18.01
CA THR A 366 -6.40 28.96 18.68
C THR A 366 -5.17 28.39 19.39
N TYR A 367 -4.01 29.00 19.20
CA TYR A 367 -2.77 28.62 19.88
C TYR A 367 -2.39 29.64 20.94
N PHE A 368 -1.91 29.12 22.08
CA PHE A 368 -1.49 29.90 23.23
C PHE A 368 -0.04 29.56 23.59
N ALA A 369 0.83 30.57 23.66
CA ALA A 369 2.19 30.43 24.19
C ALA A 369 2.23 30.73 25.69
N LEU A 370 3.08 30.00 26.42
CA LEU A 370 3.44 30.36 27.80
C LEU A 370 4.33 31.62 27.80
N LYS A 371 3.92 32.66 28.52
CA LYS A 371 4.66 33.92 28.66
C LYS A 371 4.69 34.36 30.13
N GLY A 372 5.85 34.22 30.76
CA GLY A 372 6.00 34.51 32.20
C GLY A 372 5.12 33.57 33.03
N ASP A 373 4.12 34.13 33.71
CA ASP A 373 3.14 33.39 34.52
C ASP A 373 1.73 33.36 33.87
N GLY A 374 1.59 33.86 32.64
CA GLY A 374 0.36 33.85 31.88
C GLY A 374 0.50 33.19 30.51
N GLU A 375 -0.52 33.36 29.68
CA GLU A 375 -0.55 32.90 28.30
C GLU A 375 -0.74 34.07 27.34
N GLU A 376 -0.22 33.91 26.12
CA GLU A 376 -0.40 34.86 25.02
C GLU A 376 -1.06 34.10 23.85
N LYS A 377 -2.15 34.63 23.31
CA LYS A 377 -2.73 34.11 22.07
C LYS A 377 -1.80 34.49 20.92
N ILE A 378 -1.26 33.49 20.21
CA ILE A 378 -0.24 33.70 19.16
C ILE A 378 -0.72 33.39 17.74
N PHE A 379 -1.83 32.67 17.60
CA PHE A 379 -2.46 32.36 16.32
C PHE A 379 -3.92 31.98 16.51
N GLU A 380 -4.76 32.34 15.55
CA GLU A 380 -6.16 31.94 15.48
C GLU A 380 -6.55 31.76 14.01
N ARG A 381 -7.20 30.65 13.69
CA ARG A 381 -7.69 30.38 12.33
C ARG A 381 -9.01 29.63 12.40
N THR A 382 -10.01 30.16 11.72
CA THR A 382 -11.23 29.40 11.42
C THR A 382 -10.99 28.56 10.17
N MET A 383 -11.32 27.28 10.27
CA MET A 383 -11.23 26.24 9.26
C MET A 383 -12.61 25.60 9.07
N LEU A 384 -12.73 24.81 8.00
CA LEU A 384 -13.98 24.24 7.50
C LEU A 384 -14.92 25.32 6.98
N GLN A 385 -15.33 25.18 5.72
CA GLN A 385 -16.43 25.92 5.15
C GLN A 385 -17.26 24.88 4.42
N LYS A 386 -18.27 24.31 5.10
CA LYS A 386 -19.40 23.78 4.34
C LYS A 386 -20.06 25.02 3.77
N SER A 387 -19.68 25.42 2.55
CA SER A 387 -20.48 26.42 1.83
C SER A 387 -21.90 25.89 1.88
N LYS A 388 -22.84 26.65 2.46
CA LYS A 388 -24.24 26.27 2.32
C LYS A 388 -24.50 26.32 0.81
N PRO A 389 -24.79 25.19 0.17
CA PRO A 389 -25.07 25.23 -1.26
C PRO A 389 -26.25 26.16 -1.45
N VAL A 390 -26.13 27.07 -2.41
CA VAL A 390 -27.26 27.88 -2.82
C VAL A 390 -28.25 26.90 -3.42
N LEU A 391 -29.32 26.60 -2.69
CA LEU A 391 -30.41 25.77 -3.18
C LEU A 391 -31.02 26.52 -4.36
N LYS A 392 -30.72 26.06 -5.57
CA LYS A 392 -31.38 26.54 -6.78
C LYS A 392 -32.81 26.01 -6.74
N GLU A 393 -33.76 26.85 -7.12
CA GLU A 393 -35.11 26.39 -7.36
C GLU A 393 -35.13 25.65 -8.71
N TYR A 394 -35.58 24.41 -8.66
CA TYR A 394 -35.82 23.56 -9.83
C TYR A 394 -37.32 23.52 -10.14
N PRO A 395 -37.73 23.13 -11.36
CA PRO A 395 -39.14 22.98 -11.71
C PRO A 395 -39.87 22.02 -10.77
N ASP A 396 -41.13 22.31 -10.46
CA ASP A 396 -42.00 21.45 -9.62
C ASP A 396 -42.82 20.44 -10.44
N THR A 397 -42.62 20.39 -11.76
CA THR A 397 -43.34 19.48 -12.65
C THR A 397 -42.40 18.92 -13.71
N PHE A 398 -42.39 17.60 -13.85
CA PHE A 398 -41.57 16.88 -14.82
C PHE A 398 -42.44 16.00 -15.74
N PRO A 399 -41.97 15.67 -16.96
CA PRO A 399 -42.68 14.72 -17.81
C PRO A 399 -42.67 13.32 -17.19
N THR A 400 -43.67 12.48 -17.47
CA THR A 400 -43.75 11.12 -16.91
C THR A 400 -42.65 10.18 -17.39
N THR A 401 -42.13 10.43 -18.59
CA THR A 401 -41.03 9.67 -19.20
C THR A 401 -40.06 10.60 -19.90
N ILE A 402 -38.83 10.14 -20.09
CA ILE A 402 -37.80 10.85 -20.85
C ILE A 402 -37.01 9.85 -21.69
N THR A 403 -36.56 10.29 -22.86
CA THR A 403 -35.65 9.53 -23.72
C THR A 403 -34.23 10.08 -23.54
N THR A 404 -33.33 9.29 -22.94
CA THR A 404 -31.96 9.70 -22.61
C THR A 404 -31.00 8.50 -22.64
N SER A 405 -29.70 8.72 -22.46
CA SER A 405 -28.68 7.66 -22.47
C SER A 405 -27.71 7.79 -21.29
N VAL A 406 -26.99 6.72 -20.96
CA VAL A 406 -26.00 6.73 -19.86
C VAL A 406 -24.86 7.68 -20.18
N TYR A 407 -24.34 7.60 -21.40
CA TYR A 407 -23.30 8.48 -21.94
C TYR A 407 -23.85 9.30 -23.11
N THR A 408 -23.29 10.47 -23.34
CA THR A 408 -23.59 11.21 -24.58
C THR A 408 -22.97 10.50 -25.79
N PRO A 409 -23.52 10.67 -27.02
CA PRO A 409 -22.94 10.10 -28.23
C PRO A 409 -21.47 10.47 -28.47
N GLU A 410 -21.03 11.64 -28.01
CA GLU A 410 -19.65 12.11 -28.13
C GLU A 410 -18.69 11.26 -27.29
N MET A 411 -19.09 10.83 -26.09
CA MET A 411 -18.25 10.04 -25.18
C MET A 411 -17.89 8.66 -25.76
N THR A 412 -18.78 8.07 -26.57
CA THR A 412 -18.61 6.72 -27.16
C THR A 412 -18.07 6.75 -28.59
N LYS A 413 -17.89 7.95 -29.16
CA LYS A 413 -17.36 8.13 -30.52
C LYS A 413 -15.84 7.97 -30.53
N LYS A 414 -15.37 6.81 -31.02
CA LYS A 414 -13.94 6.49 -31.16
C LYS A 414 -13.57 6.19 -32.62
N SER A 415 -12.30 6.42 -32.98
CA SER A 415 -11.78 6.14 -34.32
C SER A 415 -11.71 4.63 -34.61
N GLY A 416 -11.67 4.24 -35.89
CA GLY A 416 -11.55 2.83 -36.28
C GLY A 416 -10.28 2.16 -35.73
N PHE A 417 -9.16 2.88 -35.75
CA PHE A 417 -7.89 2.39 -35.20
C PHE A 417 -7.95 2.18 -33.68
N TYR A 418 -8.56 3.12 -32.94
CA TYR A 418 -8.77 2.98 -31.50
C TYR A 418 -9.59 1.71 -31.21
N ARG A 419 -10.71 1.51 -31.92
CA ARG A 419 -11.58 0.34 -31.74
C ARG A 419 -10.91 -0.98 -32.10
N PHE A 420 -9.97 -0.99 -33.04
CA PHE A 420 -9.16 -2.16 -33.33
C PHE A 420 -8.25 -2.56 -32.16
N LEU A 421 -7.60 -1.58 -31.51
CA LEU A 421 -6.70 -1.82 -30.39
C LEU A 421 -7.45 -2.14 -29.10
N PHE A 422 -8.43 -1.32 -28.74
CA PHE A 422 -9.06 -1.34 -27.43
C PHE A 422 -10.43 -2.00 -27.43
N GLY A 423 -11.10 -2.11 -28.58
CA GLY A 423 -12.39 -2.80 -28.68
C GLY A 423 -13.57 -1.86 -28.93
N LYS A 424 -14.76 -2.46 -29.05
CA LYS A 424 -16.05 -1.73 -29.11
C LYS A 424 -16.89 -1.96 -27.87
N HIS A 425 -16.73 -3.13 -27.23
CA HIS A 425 -17.45 -3.51 -26.02
C HIS A 425 -18.97 -3.31 -26.15
N TYR A 426 -19.61 -2.66 -25.17
CA TYR A 426 -21.00 -2.19 -25.19
C TYR A 426 -21.10 -0.66 -25.36
N SER A 427 -20.09 0.00 -25.93
CA SER A 427 -20.09 1.46 -26.08
C SER A 427 -21.32 2.01 -26.81
N ASP A 428 -21.87 1.29 -27.78
CA ASP A 428 -23.10 1.66 -28.47
C ASP A 428 -24.35 1.58 -27.59
N VAL A 429 -24.37 0.68 -26.61
CA VAL A 429 -25.46 0.54 -25.63
C VAL A 429 -25.47 1.72 -24.64
N TYR A 430 -24.28 2.18 -24.20
CA TYR A 430 -24.16 3.31 -23.28
C TYR A 430 -24.68 4.63 -23.87
N SER A 431 -24.45 4.86 -25.17
CA SER A 431 -24.92 6.06 -25.87
C SER A 431 -26.27 5.90 -26.56
N ARG A 432 -26.95 4.76 -26.39
CA ARG A 432 -28.26 4.54 -27.00
C ARG A 432 -29.34 5.24 -26.18
N PRO A 433 -30.15 6.13 -26.79
CA PRO A 433 -31.29 6.70 -26.10
C PRO A 433 -32.30 5.61 -25.76
N VAL A 434 -32.74 5.58 -24.51
CA VAL A 434 -33.76 4.68 -23.96
C VAL A 434 -34.86 5.50 -23.32
N THR A 435 -36.10 5.06 -23.47
CA THR A 435 -37.25 5.70 -22.83
C THR A 435 -37.46 5.12 -21.43
N VAL A 436 -37.32 5.96 -20.40
CA VAL A 436 -37.39 5.56 -18.99
C VAL A 436 -38.38 6.43 -18.20
N PRO A 437 -38.95 5.93 -17.09
CA PRO A 437 -39.75 6.75 -16.19
C PRO A 437 -38.90 7.83 -15.52
N VAL A 438 -39.48 9.02 -15.38
CA VAL A 438 -38.90 10.11 -14.59
C VAL A 438 -39.44 10.00 -13.17
N ALA A 439 -38.57 10.11 -12.16
CA ALA A 439 -38.96 9.99 -10.76
C ALA A 439 -38.61 11.24 -9.93
N GLU A 440 -39.61 11.73 -9.21
CA GLU A 440 -39.46 12.70 -8.14
C GLU A 440 -39.29 11.94 -6.82
N ILE A 441 -38.19 12.18 -6.11
CA ILE A 441 -37.83 11.34 -4.96
C ILE A 441 -38.83 11.52 -3.80
N ASP A 442 -39.49 12.67 -3.70
CA ASP A 442 -40.48 12.98 -2.66
C ASP A 442 -41.87 12.37 -2.92
N THR A 443 -42.09 11.78 -4.10
CA THR A 443 -43.30 11.00 -4.42
C THR A 443 -43.00 9.51 -4.63
N LEU A 444 -41.79 9.16 -5.06
CA LEU A 444 -41.34 7.79 -5.29
C LEU A 444 -41.45 6.95 -3.99
N HIS A 445 -42.05 5.76 -4.09
CA HIS A 445 -42.36 4.85 -2.97
C HIS A 445 -43.03 5.51 -1.73
N GLY A 446 -43.86 6.54 -1.94
CA GLY A 446 -44.56 7.24 -0.86
C GLY A 446 -43.80 8.44 -0.28
N GLY A 447 -42.63 8.73 -0.84
CA GLY A 447 -41.82 9.92 -0.62
C GLY A 447 -40.58 9.68 0.22
N PHE A 448 -39.44 10.01 -0.36
CA PHE A 448 -38.11 9.92 0.24
C PHE A 448 -37.56 11.27 0.66
N GLU A 449 -36.72 11.24 1.68
CA GLU A 449 -35.78 12.30 2.01
C GLU A 449 -34.34 11.87 1.66
N PRO A 450 -33.51 12.76 1.10
CA PRO A 450 -32.10 12.48 0.92
C PRO A 450 -31.40 12.21 2.25
N GLY A 451 -30.71 11.08 2.33
CA GLY A 451 -29.89 10.67 3.46
C GLY A 451 -28.39 10.86 3.17
N ARG A 452 -27.59 9.89 3.65
CA ARG A 452 -26.13 9.91 3.54
C ARG A 452 -25.66 9.65 2.11
N MET A 453 -24.64 10.39 1.67
CA MET A 453 -23.91 10.03 0.45
C MET A 453 -23.13 8.74 0.67
N GLY A 454 -22.99 7.95 -0.38
CA GLY A 454 -22.24 6.71 -0.38
C GLY A 454 -21.61 6.45 -1.74
N GLY A 455 -21.36 5.17 -2.00
CA GLY A 455 -20.82 4.67 -3.26
C GLY A 455 -19.45 4.07 -3.01
N GLY A 456 -19.21 2.88 -3.57
CA GLY A 456 -17.91 2.23 -3.49
C GLY A 456 -16.86 2.95 -4.34
N HIS A 457 -15.88 2.20 -4.81
CA HIS A 457 -14.76 2.75 -5.56
C HIS A 457 -15.11 3.22 -6.98
N GLN A 458 -16.33 3.00 -7.48
CA GLN A 458 -16.65 3.19 -8.91
C GLN A 458 -17.93 4.01 -9.22
N SER A 459 -18.81 4.29 -8.27
CA SER A 459 -20.09 4.98 -8.55
C SER A 459 -20.47 5.98 -7.46
N ASN A 460 -21.21 7.02 -7.84
CA ASN A 460 -21.86 7.92 -6.89
C ASN A 460 -23.19 7.28 -6.47
N SER A 461 -23.41 7.15 -5.15
CA SER A 461 -24.71 6.71 -4.64
C SER A 461 -25.17 7.58 -3.48
N LEU A 462 -26.48 7.70 -3.30
CA LEU A 462 -27.12 8.45 -2.24
C LEU A 462 -28.09 7.52 -1.51
N ARG A 463 -28.06 7.51 -0.18
CA ARG A 463 -29.11 6.86 0.61
C ARG A 463 -30.37 7.70 0.52
N LEU A 464 -31.50 7.07 0.23
CA LEU A 464 -32.82 7.70 0.30
C LEU A 464 -33.57 7.10 1.48
N VAL A 465 -34.21 7.90 2.31
CA VAL A 465 -34.91 7.44 3.51
C VAL A 465 -36.40 7.64 3.35
N ASP A 466 -37.19 6.59 3.50
CA ASP A 466 -38.65 6.70 3.42
C ASP A 466 -39.27 7.23 4.72
N LYS A 467 -40.58 7.52 4.69
CA LYS A 467 -41.34 7.98 5.86
C LYS A 467 -41.37 6.99 7.04
N LYS A 468 -40.99 5.73 6.84
CA LYS A 468 -40.88 4.69 7.87
C LYS A 468 -39.44 4.54 8.40
N GLY A 469 -38.49 5.33 7.90
CA GLY A 469 -37.08 5.27 8.26
C GLY A 469 -36.29 4.16 7.56
N ARG A 470 -36.82 3.56 6.48
CA ARG A 470 -36.14 2.52 5.70
C ARG A 470 -35.22 3.16 4.66
N GLU A 471 -34.00 2.64 4.51
CA GLU A 471 -32.98 3.18 3.60
C GLU A 471 -33.00 2.48 2.22
N PHE A 472 -33.08 3.25 1.15
CA PHE A 472 -32.87 2.81 -0.23
C PHE A 472 -31.53 3.34 -0.74
N VAL A 473 -31.04 2.79 -1.85
CA VAL A 473 -29.81 3.21 -2.52
C VAL A 473 -30.18 3.77 -3.88
N MET A 474 -29.90 5.05 -4.11
CA MET A 474 -29.96 5.68 -5.42
C MET A 474 -28.54 5.72 -6.00
N ARG A 475 -28.22 4.84 -6.95
CA ARG A 475 -26.89 4.67 -7.52
C ARG A 475 -26.86 5.09 -8.99
N GLY A 476 -25.94 5.97 -9.36
CA GLY A 476 -25.76 6.36 -10.75
C GLY A 476 -25.34 5.17 -11.62
N VAL A 477 -25.98 5.02 -12.78
CA VAL A 477 -25.58 3.99 -13.77
C VAL A 477 -24.21 4.34 -14.38
N LYS A 478 -23.95 5.65 -14.55
CA LYS A 478 -22.66 6.18 -14.98
C LYS A 478 -21.59 5.97 -13.89
N LYS A 479 -20.49 5.34 -14.27
CA LYS A 479 -19.34 5.09 -13.38
C LYS A 479 -18.43 6.31 -13.29
N SER A 480 -17.66 6.40 -12.20
CA SER A 480 -16.63 7.41 -11.98
C SER A 480 -15.24 6.81 -12.21
N ALA A 481 -14.53 7.31 -13.22
CA ALA A 481 -13.17 6.88 -13.55
C ALA A 481 -12.15 7.36 -12.51
N THR A 482 -12.27 8.60 -12.04
CA THR A 482 -11.35 9.20 -11.06
C THR A 482 -11.41 8.51 -9.70
N ARG A 483 -12.60 8.14 -9.20
CA ARG A 483 -12.77 7.39 -7.94
C ARG A 483 -12.08 6.02 -7.99
N PHE A 484 -12.18 5.31 -9.11
CA PHE A 484 -11.60 3.98 -9.24
C PHE A 484 -10.08 4.01 -9.26
N LEU A 485 -9.50 4.92 -10.04
CA LEU A 485 -8.05 5.12 -10.08
C LEU A 485 -7.50 5.44 -8.70
N GLN A 486 -8.19 6.30 -7.95
CA GLN A 486 -7.79 6.68 -6.60
C GLN A 486 -7.81 5.50 -5.63
N ALA A 487 -8.87 4.69 -5.66
CA ALA A 487 -9.09 3.62 -4.71
C ALA A 487 -8.34 2.31 -5.01
N VAL A 488 -8.03 2.04 -6.30
CA VAL A 488 -7.42 0.76 -6.72
C VAL A 488 -5.97 0.92 -7.13
N ALA A 489 -5.60 1.97 -7.87
CA ALA A 489 -4.26 2.12 -8.44
C ALA A 489 -3.35 3.06 -7.60
N PHE A 490 -3.86 4.19 -7.14
CA PHE A 490 -3.07 5.26 -6.49
C PHE A 490 -3.40 5.39 -5.01
N LYS A 491 -3.22 4.26 -4.37
CA LYS A 491 -3.75 3.96 -3.05
C LYS A 491 -3.01 4.83 -1.96
N GLU A 492 -1.77 5.29 -2.23
CA GLU A 492 -0.94 6.16 -1.35
C GLU A 492 -0.74 7.60 -1.88
N LYS A 493 -1.39 7.95 -3.00
CA LYS A 493 -1.19 9.25 -3.63
C LYS A 493 -2.51 9.75 -4.19
N TYR A 494 -2.95 10.94 -3.77
CA TYR A 494 -4.09 11.56 -4.40
C TYR A 494 -3.77 11.98 -5.83
N VAL A 495 -4.63 11.59 -6.76
CA VAL A 495 -4.47 11.83 -8.20
C VAL A 495 -5.77 12.26 -8.88
N GLY A 496 -6.92 12.30 -8.18
CA GLY A 496 -8.24 12.53 -8.78
C GLY A 496 -8.27 13.63 -9.84
N ASP A 497 -7.84 14.83 -9.47
CA ASP A 497 -7.84 16.02 -10.34
C ASP A 497 -6.82 15.93 -11.50
N GLU A 498 -5.74 15.17 -11.32
CA GLU A 498 -4.74 14.94 -12.38
C GLU A 498 -5.32 14.14 -13.56
N PHE A 499 -6.37 13.36 -13.29
CA PHE A 499 -7.02 12.46 -14.25
C PHE A 499 -8.30 13.04 -14.89
N GLU A 500 -8.84 14.18 -14.44
CA GLU A 500 -10.01 14.80 -15.07
C GLU A 500 -9.70 15.38 -16.47
N ASN A 501 -10.61 15.20 -17.43
CA ASN A 501 -10.48 15.59 -18.83
C ASN A 501 -9.19 15.07 -19.49
N THR A 502 -8.87 13.79 -19.25
CA THR A 502 -7.66 13.13 -19.76
C THR A 502 -7.99 11.94 -20.67
N PHE A 503 -7.03 11.53 -21.52
CA PHE A 503 -7.19 10.26 -22.25
C PHE A 503 -7.33 9.06 -21.30
N ALA A 504 -6.70 9.06 -20.12
CA ALA A 504 -6.88 8.00 -19.12
C ALA A 504 -8.34 7.92 -18.64
N GLU A 505 -8.96 9.05 -18.35
CA GLU A 505 -10.36 9.11 -17.99
C GLU A 505 -11.27 8.71 -19.15
N ASP A 506 -11.03 9.23 -20.35
CA ASP A 506 -11.76 8.83 -21.56
C ASP A 506 -11.63 7.33 -21.86
N PHE A 507 -10.44 6.77 -21.65
CA PHE A 507 -10.18 5.34 -21.77
C PHE A 507 -10.90 4.56 -20.68
N LEU A 508 -10.95 5.05 -19.45
CA LEU A 508 -11.66 4.37 -18.37
C LEU A 508 -13.17 4.42 -18.55
N PHE A 509 -13.74 5.54 -19.00
CA PHE A 509 -15.14 5.60 -19.40
C PHE A 509 -15.45 4.58 -20.49
N ASP A 510 -14.57 4.46 -21.49
CA ASP A 510 -14.65 3.46 -22.56
C ASP A 510 -14.47 2.03 -22.02
N PHE A 511 -13.51 1.80 -21.12
CA PHE A 511 -13.27 0.52 -20.45
C PHE A 511 -14.45 0.11 -19.58
N TYR A 512 -15.15 1.02 -18.91
CA TYR A 512 -16.39 0.70 -18.18
C TYR A 512 -17.50 0.21 -19.11
N THR A 513 -17.44 0.53 -20.41
CA THR A 513 -18.37 -0.06 -21.38
C THR A 513 -18.10 -1.53 -21.68
N THR A 514 -17.07 -2.15 -21.08
CA THR A 514 -16.88 -3.60 -21.04
C THR A 514 -17.95 -4.29 -20.19
N ALA A 515 -18.51 -3.62 -19.18
CA ALA A 515 -19.66 -4.08 -18.43
C ALA A 515 -20.95 -3.55 -19.05
N HIS A 516 -22.00 -4.37 -19.13
CA HIS A 516 -23.27 -3.94 -19.73
C HIS A 516 -24.07 -3.10 -18.71
N PRO A 517 -24.55 -1.89 -19.04
CA PRO A 517 -25.00 -0.90 -18.05
C PRO A 517 -26.34 -1.24 -17.38
N TYR A 518 -27.14 -2.10 -18.01
CA TYR A 518 -28.50 -2.45 -17.57
C TYR A 518 -28.63 -3.88 -17.04
N THR A 519 -27.53 -4.58 -16.78
CA THR A 519 -27.58 -5.97 -16.30
C THR A 519 -28.18 -6.14 -14.91
N PRO A 520 -28.03 -5.22 -13.93
CA PRO A 520 -28.62 -5.41 -12.61
C PRO A 520 -30.15 -5.61 -12.66
N PHE A 521 -30.84 -4.97 -13.61
CA PHE A 521 -32.30 -5.03 -13.80
C PHE A 521 -32.83 -6.33 -14.41
N VAL A 522 -31.91 -7.22 -14.84
CA VAL A 522 -32.23 -8.56 -15.37
C VAL A 522 -31.84 -9.62 -14.35
N VAL A 523 -30.69 -9.43 -13.69
CA VAL A 523 -30.11 -10.43 -12.78
C VAL A 523 -31.03 -10.70 -11.59
N ASP A 524 -31.73 -9.68 -11.05
CA ASP A 524 -32.71 -9.85 -9.96
C ASP A 524 -33.78 -10.91 -10.30
N LYS A 525 -34.30 -10.90 -11.53
CA LYS A 525 -35.33 -11.86 -11.98
C LYS A 525 -34.77 -13.23 -12.30
N LEU A 526 -33.52 -13.31 -12.72
CA LEU A 526 -32.83 -14.59 -12.84
C LEU A 526 -32.58 -15.20 -11.45
N GLU A 527 -32.23 -14.40 -10.45
CA GLU A 527 -32.05 -14.81 -9.06
C GLU A 527 -33.37 -15.27 -8.41
N GLU A 528 -34.44 -14.50 -8.60
CA GLU A 528 -35.79 -14.83 -8.12
C GLU A 528 -36.25 -16.20 -8.66
N ALA A 529 -36.03 -16.47 -9.95
CA ALA A 529 -36.42 -17.72 -10.60
C ALA A 529 -35.75 -18.97 -9.98
N VAL A 530 -34.63 -18.80 -9.28
CA VAL A 530 -33.87 -19.89 -8.64
C VAL A 530 -33.78 -19.71 -7.12
N GLY A 531 -34.65 -18.87 -6.54
CA GLY A 531 -34.76 -18.68 -5.10
C GLY A 531 -33.47 -18.19 -4.42
N ILE A 532 -32.64 -17.42 -5.14
CA ILE A 532 -31.53 -16.67 -4.56
C ILE A 532 -32.10 -15.39 -3.95
N LEU A 533 -31.68 -15.01 -2.73
CA LEU A 533 -32.07 -13.72 -2.13
C LEU A 533 -31.46 -12.57 -2.94
N HIS A 534 -32.19 -11.48 -3.14
CA HIS A 534 -31.77 -10.40 -4.04
C HIS A 534 -32.37 -9.05 -3.66
N THR A 535 -31.73 -7.97 -4.12
CA THR A 535 -32.31 -6.62 -4.14
C THR A 535 -33.28 -6.46 -5.32
N ASN A 536 -34.12 -5.42 -5.32
CA ASN A 536 -35.07 -5.16 -6.40
C ASN A 536 -34.71 -3.86 -7.14
N PRO A 537 -33.70 -3.88 -8.03
CA PRO A 537 -33.26 -2.68 -8.72
C PRO A 537 -34.30 -2.20 -9.75
N GLU A 538 -34.60 -0.90 -9.70
CA GLU A 538 -35.47 -0.21 -10.64
C GLU A 538 -34.73 0.96 -11.32
N LEU A 539 -34.95 1.15 -12.62
CA LEU A 539 -34.30 2.17 -13.42
C LEU A 539 -35.17 3.43 -13.51
N TYR A 540 -34.61 4.57 -13.11
CA TYR A 540 -35.26 5.86 -13.20
C TYR A 540 -34.33 6.91 -13.81
N TYR A 541 -34.91 7.90 -14.48
CA TYR A 541 -34.26 9.18 -14.65
C TYR A 541 -34.66 10.09 -13.49
N ILE A 542 -33.69 10.59 -12.74
CA ILE A 542 -33.96 11.48 -11.61
C ILE A 542 -33.45 12.87 -12.01
N PRO A 543 -34.34 13.84 -12.29
CA PRO A 543 -33.93 15.19 -12.63
C PRO A 543 -33.40 15.89 -11.38
N LYS A 544 -32.63 16.95 -11.57
CA LYS A 544 -32.39 17.88 -10.48
C LYS A 544 -33.72 18.49 -10.04
N GLN A 545 -33.96 18.44 -8.74
CA GLN A 545 -35.26 18.72 -8.14
C GLN A 545 -35.10 19.29 -6.73
N ASN A 546 -36.09 20.06 -6.28
CA ASN A 546 -36.05 20.74 -4.97
C ASN A 546 -35.85 19.75 -3.81
N ALA A 547 -36.44 18.54 -3.90
CA ALA A 547 -36.33 17.49 -2.90
C ALA A 547 -34.90 16.98 -2.66
N LEU A 548 -34.00 17.05 -3.65
CA LEU A 548 -32.59 16.63 -3.50
C LEU A 548 -31.75 17.60 -2.63
N LYS A 549 -32.23 18.84 -2.41
CA LYS A 549 -31.55 19.87 -1.61
C LYS A 549 -30.09 20.08 -2.06
N GLU A 550 -29.13 20.04 -1.13
CA GLU A 550 -27.70 20.14 -1.42
C GLU A 550 -27.17 19.07 -2.38
N ASN A 551 -27.83 17.91 -2.44
CA ASN A 551 -27.36 16.78 -3.23
C ASN A 551 -27.45 17.06 -4.74
N ASN A 552 -28.19 18.10 -5.18
CA ASN A 552 -28.21 18.52 -6.60
C ASN A 552 -26.83 18.92 -7.17
N GLU A 553 -25.82 19.13 -6.32
CA GLU A 553 -24.44 19.35 -6.76
C GLU A 553 -23.82 18.09 -7.39
N LEU A 554 -24.09 16.92 -6.80
CA LEU A 554 -23.49 15.63 -7.20
C LEU A 554 -24.48 14.66 -7.85
N TYR A 555 -25.79 14.91 -7.68
CA TYR A 555 -26.87 14.04 -8.11
C TYR A 555 -27.92 14.80 -8.93
N GLY A 556 -28.75 14.05 -9.66
CA GLY A 556 -29.77 14.57 -10.57
C GLY A 556 -29.30 14.70 -12.03
N ASP A 557 -30.26 14.78 -12.94
CA ASP A 557 -30.12 14.83 -14.41
C ASP A 557 -29.43 13.61 -15.04
N GLU A 558 -29.45 12.45 -14.37
CA GLU A 558 -28.81 11.22 -14.84
C GLU A 558 -29.74 9.99 -14.64
N LEU A 559 -29.32 8.85 -15.19
CA LEU A 559 -29.96 7.55 -14.95
C LEU A 559 -29.47 6.97 -13.61
N TYR A 560 -30.42 6.61 -12.76
CA TYR A 560 -30.18 6.00 -11.47
C TYR A 560 -30.87 4.65 -11.35
N MET A 561 -30.16 3.71 -10.74
CA MET A 561 -30.73 2.51 -10.16
C MET A 561 -31.18 2.84 -8.73
N VAL A 562 -32.44 2.56 -8.42
CA VAL A 562 -32.97 2.66 -7.06
C VAL A 562 -33.30 1.24 -6.56
N GLU A 563 -32.72 0.85 -5.43
CA GLU A 563 -32.90 -0.48 -4.83
C GLU A 563 -32.98 -0.38 -3.30
N GLU A 564 -33.57 -1.36 -2.63
CA GLU A 564 -33.55 -1.44 -1.17
C GLU A 564 -32.11 -1.59 -0.66
N HIS A 565 -31.78 -0.93 0.45
CA HIS A 565 -30.56 -1.27 1.17
C HIS A 565 -30.78 -2.61 1.90
N PRO A 566 -29.94 -3.64 1.66
CA PRO A 566 -30.01 -4.88 2.43
C PRO A 566 -29.49 -4.65 3.86
N GLY A 567 -30.38 -4.12 4.71
CA GLY A 567 -30.16 -3.83 6.13
C GLY A 567 -31.37 -4.22 6.98
N LYS A 568 -31.20 -4.16 8.31
CA LYS A 568 -32.20 -4.57 9.31
C LYS A 568 -33.60 -3.93 9.13
N GLU A 569 -33.66 -2.76 8.50
CA GLU A 569 -34.88 -2.04 8.16
C GLU A 569 -35.77 -2.76 7.11
N PHE A 570 -35.21 -3.74 6.39
CA PHE A 570 -35.89 -4.59 5.41
C PHE A 570 -35.91 -6.06 5.79
N LYS A 571 -35.71 -6.39 7.08
CA LYS A 571 -35.67 -7.81 7.50
C LYS A 571 -36.94 -8.59 7.18
N ASP A 572 -38.11 -7.93 7.14
CA ASP A 572 -39.40 -8.55 6.78
C ASP A 572 -39.66 -8.65 5.27
N LEU A 573 -38.72 -8.18 4.43
CA LEU A 573 -38.84 -8.25 2.97
C LEU A 573 -38.63 -9.68 2.49
N GLU A 574 -39.53 -10.15 1.61
CA GLU A 574 -39.49 -11.53 1.12
C GLU A 574 -38.25 -11.83 0.27
N SER A 575 -37.80 -10.89 -0.57
CA SER A 575 -36.57 -11.05 -1.37
C SER A 575 -35.30 -11.08 -0.51
N PHE A 576 -35.37 -10.64 0.76
CA PHE A 576 -34.31 -10.80 1.77
C PHE A 576 -34.56 -11.97 2.73
N GLY A 577 -35.62 -12.76 2.48
CA GLY A 577 -35.87 -14.03 3.14
C GLY A 577 -36.57 -13.95 4.49
N LYS A 578 -37.19 -12.81 4.86
CA LYS A 578 -37.88 -12.62 6.15
C LYS A 578 -36.99 -13.00 7.35
N ALA A 579 -35.81 -12.40 7.42
CA ALA A 579 -34.75 -12.71 8.38
C ALA A 579 -35.01 -12.08 9.77
N ASP A 580 -34.33 -12.59 10.80
CA ASP A 580 -34.36 -11.98 12.13
C ASP A 580 -33.50 -10.71 12.20
N ASP A 581 -32.39 -10.70 11.44
CA ASP A 581 -31.49 -9.55 11.24
C ASP A 581 -30.75 -9.64 9.88
N ILE A 582 -30.06 -8.57 9.47
CA ILE A 582 -29.20 -8.54 8.28
C ILE A 582 -27.84 -7.94 8.62
N GLU A 583 -26.77 -8.71 8.41
CA GLU A 583 -25.40 -8.38 8.83
C GLU A 583 -24.43 -8.21 7.63
N GLY A 584 -23.30 -7.51 7.87
CA GLY A 584 -22.19 -7.41 6.93
C GLY A 584 -21.27 -8.64 6.96
N THR A 585 -20.43 -8.81 5.95
CA THR A 585 -19.49 -9.96 5.89
C THR A 585 -18.48 -9.94 7.03
N ASP A 586 -17.98 -8.78 7.42
CA ASP A 586 -17.02 -8.68 8.54
C ASP A 586 -17.64 -9.12 9.87
N ASP A 587 -18.90 -8.74 10.13
CA ASP A 587 -19.65 -9.18 11.30
C ASP A 587 -19.85 -10.70 11.30
N VAL A 588 -20.20 -11.26 10.13
CA VAL A 588 -20.37 -12.71 9.96
C VAL A 588 -19.06 -13.45 10.19
N LEU A 589 -17.94 -12.98 9.62
CA LEU A 589 -16.62 -13.57 9.83
C LEU A 589 -16.20 -13.52 11.31
N ALA A 590 -16.40 -12.38 11.97
CA ALA A 590 -16.15 -12.24 13.41
C ALA A 590 -17.03 -13.20 14.24
N ASN A 591 -18.31 -13.35 13.88
CA ASN A 591 -19.22 -14.29 14.54
C ASN A 591 -18.82 -15.76 14.31
N LEU A 592 -18.42 -16.13 13.09
CA LEU A 592 -17.94 -17.48 12.76
C LEU A 592 -16.68 -17.86 13.55
N ILE A 593 -15.77 -16.90 13.75
CA ILE A 593 -14.56 -17.08 14.56
C ILE A 593 -14.88 -17.12 16.06
N LYS A 594 -15.87 -16.37 16.52
CA LYS A 594 -16.20 -16.27 17.95
C LYS A 594 -16.79 -17.55 18.56
N SER A 595 -17.59 -18.32 17.82
CA SER A 595 -18.27 -19.49 18.39
C SER A 595 -18.86 -20.42 17.31
N PRO A 596 -18.86 -21.75 17.53
CA PRO A 596 -19.46 -22.73 16.61
C PRO A 596 -21.01 -22.68 16.54
N LYS A 597 -21.65 -21.74 17.26
CA LYS A 597 -23.08 -21.48 17.19
C LYS A 597 -23.46 -20.86 15.84
N TYR A 598 -22.55 -20.10 15.24
CA TYR A 598 -22.75 -19.37 14.01
C TYR A 598 -22.34 -20.23 12.82
N THR A 599 -23.19 -20.28 11.80
CA THR A 599 -22.98 -21.14 10.61
C THR A 599 -23.50 -20.45 9.35
N VAL A 600 -23.02 -20.88 8.19
CA VAL A 600 -23.50 -20.42 6.88
C VAL A 600 -24.30 -21.54 6.22
N ASP A 601 -25.39 -21.20 5.53
CA ASP A 601 -26.07 -22.11 4.61
C ASP A 601 -25.20 -22.31 3.37
N GLU A 602 -24.32 -23.33 3.40
CA GLU A 602 -23.38 -23.60 2.32
C GLU A 602 -24.08 -23.93 0.99
N GLY A 603 -25.27 -24.54 1.02
CA GLY A 603 -26.05 -24.83 -0.18
C GLY A 603 -26.51 -23.55 -0.86
N ALA A 604 -27.08 -22.63 -0.07
CA ALA A 604 -27.46 -21.31 -0.57
C ALA A 604 -26.25 -20.54 -1.12
N TYR A 605 -25.11 -20.59 -0.41
CA TYR A 605 -23.88 -19.92 -0.86
C TYR A 605 -23.33 -20.53 -2.17
N ILE A 606 -23.24 -21.86 -2.27
CA ILE A 606 -22.81 -22.56 -3.49
C ILE A 606 -23.72 -22.23 -4.67
N ARG A 607 -25.05 -22.20 -4.46
CA ARG A 607 -26.00 -21.80 -5.49
C ARG A 607 -25.69 -20.42 -6.05
N VAL A 608 -25.44 -19.43 -5.18
CA VAL A 608 -25.06 -18.09 -5.64
C VAL A 608 -23.71 -18.12 -6.35
N ARG A 609 -22.69 -18.81 -5.83
CA ARG A 609 -21.38 -18.90 -6.50
C ARG A 609 -21.48 -19.51 -7.90
N LEU A 610 -22.28 -20.57 -8.07
CA LEU A 610 -22.51 -21.19 -9.39
C LEU A 610 -23.30 -20.26 -10.32
N PHE A 611 -24.26 -19.52 -9.79
CA PHE A 611 -24.99 -18.50 -10.53
C PHE A 611 -24.07 -17.36 -11.00
N ASP A 612 -23.14 -16.90 -10.16
CA ASP A 612 -22.14 -15.88 -10.53
C ASP A 612 -21.27 -16.34 -11.70
N MET A 613 -20.79 -17.59 -11.65
CA MET A 613 -20.05 -18.19 -12.77
C MET A 613 -20.90 -18.28 -14.04
N LEU A 614 -22.18 -18.64 -13.89
CA LEU A 614 -23.13 -18.77 -14.97
C LEU A 614 -23.33 -17.44 -15.71
N VAL A 615 -23.46 -16.31 -15.01
CA VAL A 615 -23.60 -14.97 -15.60
C VAL A 615 -22.25 -14.29 -15.91
N GLY A 616 -21.13 -14.90 -15.50
CA GLY A 616 -19.78 -14.39 -15.74
C GLY A 616 -19.35 -13.23 -14.84
N ASP A 617 -19.97 -13.12 -13.67
CA ASP A 617 -19.69 -12.10 -12.67
C ASP A 617 -18.42 -12.48 -11.88
N TRP A 618 -17.35 -11.70 -12.07
CA TRP A 618 -16.00 -12.00 -11.60
C TRP A 618 -15.62 -11.25 -10.31
N ASP A 619 -16.36 -10.21 -9.93
CA ASP A 619 -15.94 -9.20 -8.95
C ASP A 619 -16.45 -9.47 -7.52
N ARG A 620 -16.71 -10.74 -7.19
CA ARG A 620 -17.37 -11.06 -5.93
C ARG A 620 -16.43 -10.96 -4.72
N HIS A 621 -16.40 -9.79 -4.07
CA HIS A 621 -15.64 -9.51 -2.84
C HIS A 621 -16.55 -9.27 -1.61
N ALA A 622 -15.97 -9.17 -0.41
CA ALA A 622 -16.70 -9.17 0.88
C ALA A 622 -17.82 -8.11 0.98
N ASP A 623 -17.61 -6.90 0.46
CA ASP A 623 -18.61 -5.81 0.47
C ASP A 623 -19.83 -6.04 -0.44
N GLN A 624 -19.75 -6.98 -1.37
CA GLN A 624 -20.83 -7.32 -2.30
C GLN A 624 -21.81 -8.37 -1.71
N TRP A 625 -21.70 -8.62 -0.41
CA TRP A 625 -22.61 -9.48 0.33
C TRP A 625 -23.26 -8.74 1.49
N ARG A 626 -24.50 -9.13 1.74
CA ARG A 626 -25.14 -9.05 3.06
C ARG A 626 -25.63 -10.43 3.44
N TRP A 627 -25.96 -10.60 4.71
CA TRP A 627 -26.28 -11.91 5.25
C TRP A 627 -27.57 -11.85 6.04
N ALA A 628 -28.60 -12.54 5.55
CA ALA A 628 -29.84 -12.78 6.27
C ALA A 628 -29.55 -13.73 7.45
N ARG A 629 -29.77 -13.26 8.67
CA ARG A 629 -29.55 -14.01 9.90
C ARG A 629 -30.84 -14.66 10.38
N TYR A 630 -30.78 -15.94 10.70
CA TYR A 630 -31.89 -16.71 11.27
C TYR A 630 -31.47 -17.29 12.63
N ASP A 631 -32.20 -16.92 13.68
CA ASP A 631 -31.92 -17.31 15.06
C ASP A 631 -32.72 -18.57 15.43
N GLY A 632 -32.03 -19.72 15.44
CA GLY A 632 -32.54 -20.97 15.99
C GLY A 632 -32.29 -21.09 17.51
N LYS A 633 -32.80 -22.17 18.11
CA LYS A 633 -32.61 -22.44 19.56
C LYS A 633 -31.13 -22.53 19.96
N ASP A 634 -30.35 -23.29 19.18
CA ASP A 634 -28.94 -23.59 19.49
C ASP A 634 -27.94 -23.12 18.42
N LYS A 635 -28.43 -22.74 17.23
CA LYS A 635 -27.62 -22.31 16.08
C LYS A 635 -28.18 -21.04 15.45
N VAL A 636 -27.28 -20.24 14.91
CA VAL A 636 -27.59 -19.07 14.07
C VAL A 636 -27.09 -19.38 12.67
N VAL A 637 -27.96 -19.24 11.68
CA VAL A 637 -27.66 -19.55 10.28
C VAL A 637 -27.70 -18.27 9.46
N TYR A 638 -26.64 -18.04 8.69
CA TYR A 638 -26.55 -16.94 7.74
C TYR A 638 -26.83 -17.44 6.32
N LYS A 639 -27.71 -16.73 5.61
CA LYS A 639 -27.94 -16.93 4.17
C LYS A 639 -27.45 -15.71 3.38
N PRO A 640 -26.77 -15.92 2.23
CA PRO A 640 -26.21 -14.82 1.48
C PRO A 640 -27.30 -14.04 0.73
N ILE A 641 -27.18 -12.72 0.77
CA ILE A 641 -27.87 -11.75 -0.07
C ILE A 641 -26.78 -11.11 -0.96
N PRO A 642 -26.55 -11.62 -2.18
CA PRO A 642 -25.69 -10.93 -3.14
C PRO A 642 -26.27 -9.54 -3.47
N ARG A 643 -25.37 -8.58 -3.68
CA ARG A 643 -25.70 -7.24 -4.18
C ARG A 643 -24.63 -6.80 -5.17
N ASP A 644 -24.87 -5.74 -5.93
CA ASP A 644 -23.90 -5.24 -6.92
C ASP A 644 -23.65 -6.25 -8.05
N ARG A 645 -24.53 -6.23 -9.05
CA ARG A 645 -24.53 -7.14 -10.21
C ARG A 645 -24.04 -6.47 -11.50
N ASP A 646 -23.21 -5.44 -11.35
CA ASP A 646 -22.77 -4.59 -12.47
C ASP A 646 -21.71 -5.24 -13.37
N GLN A 647 -21.02 -6.29 -12.90
CA GLN A 647 -20.04 -7.06 -13.67
C GLN A 647 -20.60 -8.31 -14.37
N ALA A 648 -21.92 -8.48 -14.44
CA ALA A 648 -22.54 -9.57 -15.20
C ALA A 648 -22.42 -9.35 -16.73
N PHE A 649 -22.26 -10.44 -17.48
CA PHE A 649 -22.15 -10.47 -18.95
C PHE A 649 -21.06 -9.57 -19.58
N PRO A 650 -19.82 -9.52 -19.03
CA PRO A 650 -18.80 -8.58 -19.47
C PRO A 650 -18.26 -8.90 -20.86
N LYS A 651 -17.76 -7.89 -21.58
CA LYS A 651 -17.22 -7.99 -22.93
C LYS A 651 -15.90 -7.25 -23.07
N TYR A 652 -14.80 -8.00 -23.03
CA TYR A 652 -13.46 -7.51 -23.35
C TYR A 652 -13.11 -7.93 -24.80
N ASP A 653 -12.92 -6.96 -25.69
CA ASP A 653 -12.50 -7.15 -27.09
C ASP A 653 -11.37 -6.16 -27.47
N GLY A 654 -10.91 -6.18 -28.72
CA GLY A 654 -9.75 -5.38 -29.16
C GLY A 654 -8.40 -6.11 -29.03
N ALA A 655 -7.51 -5.88 -29.98
CA ALA A 655 -6.27 -6.64 -30.12
C ALA A 655 -5.30 -6.41 -28.95
N LEU A 656 -5.11 -5.16 -28.53
CA LEU A 656 -4.20 -4.81 -27.44
C LEU A 656 -4.84 -5.10 -26.09
N LEU A 657 -6.11 -4.73 -25.90
CA LEU A 657 -6.80 -4.98 -24.63
C LEU A 657 -6.82 -6.48 -24.31
N SER A 658 -7.09 -7.35 -25.30
CA SER A 658 -7.04 -8.80 -25.12
C SER A 658 -5.69 -9.33 -24.62
N VAL A 659 -4.58 -8.67 -24.96
CA VAL A 659 -3.25 -9.00 -24.44
C VAL A 659 -3.10 -8.51 -23.00
N VAL A 660 -3.50 -7.27 -22.73
CA VAL A 660 -3.47 -6.65 -21.39
C VAL A 660 -4.29 -7.45 -20.37
N MET A 661 -5.45 -7.99 -20.77
CA MET A 661 -6.29 -8.84 -19.91
C MET A 661 -5.62 -10.16 -19.48
N ASN A 662 -4.44 -10.51 -20.02
CA ASN A 662 -3.66 -11.66 -19.54
C ASN A 662 -2.67 -11.31 -18.43
N VAL A 663 -2.49 -10.02 -18.09
CA VAL A 663 -1.74 -9.58 -16.91
C VAL A 663 -2.39 -10.19 -15.66
N PRO A 664 -1.63 -10.78 -14.71
CA PRO A 664 -2.23 -11.52 -13.60
C PRO A 664 -3.27 -10.75 -12.78
N ALA A 665 -3.05 -9.46 -12.57
CA ALA A 665 -3.97 -8.59 -11.84
C ALA A 665 -5.35 -8.46 -12.51
N LEU A 666 -5.44 -8.65 -13.85
CA LEU A 666 -6.66 -8.49 -14.64
C LEU A 666 -7.19 -9.83 -15.20
N ARG A 667 -6.47 -10.94 -15.03
CA ARG A 667 -6.78 -12.22 -15.68
C ARG A 667 -8.15 -12.83 -15.33
N HIS A 668 -8.70 -12.39 -14.20
CA HIS A 668 -9.99 -12.83 -13.69
C HIS A 668 -11.17 -12.18 -14.42
N MET A 669 -10.97 -11.00 -14.99
CA MET A 669 -11.90 -10.30 -15.89
C MET A 669 -11.95 -11.02 -17.24
N GLN A 670 -12.94 -11.91 -17.42
CA GLN A 670 -13.08 -12.76 -18.62
C GLN A 670 -14.31 -12.37 -19.41
N THR A 671 -14.19 -12.32 -20.74
CA THR A 671 -15.33 -12.07 -21.64
C THR A 671 -16.37 -13.17 -21.52
N PHE A 672 -17.63 -12.78 -21.40
CA PHE A 672 -18.80 -13.66 -21.39
C PHE A 672 -19.05 -14.27 -22.77
N LYS A 673 -18.98 -15.60 -22.84
CA LYS A 673 -19.16 -16.42 -24.04
C LYS A 673 -19.96 -17.68 -23.69
N ASP A 674 -20.23 -18.53 -24.68
CA ASP A 674 -20.88 -19.83 -24.53
C ASP A 674 -20.08 -20.84 -23.68
N ASP A 675 -18.82 -20.52 -23.36
CA ASP A 675 -17.98 -21.24 -22.41
C ASP A 675 -17.32 -20.32 -21.36
N ILE A 676 -16.87 -20.90 -20.25
CA ILE A 676 -15.98 -20.23 -19.29
C ILE A 676 -14.55 -20.64 -19.62
N ARG A 677 -13.77 -19.71 -20.19
CA ARG A 677 -12.36 -19.97 -20.59
C ARG A 677 -11.52 -20.55 -19.45
N ASN A 678 -11.69 -20.05 -18.22
CA ASN A 678 -11.00 -20.61 -17.06
C ASN A 678 -11.74 -20.34 -15.74
N VAL A 679 -12.37 -21.37 -15.16
CA VAL A 679 -13.12 -21.26 -13.89
C VAL A 679 -12.25 -20.84 -12.71
N LYS A 680 -10.97 -21.24 -12.68
CA LYS A 680 -10.04 -20.85 -11.62
C LYS A 680 -9.80 -19.35 -11.65
N TRP A 681 -9.47 -18.79 -12.81
CA TRP A 681 -9.19 -17.36 -12.90
C TRP A 681 -10.45 -16.51 -12.73
N LEU A 682 -11.61 -16.96 -13.22
CA LEU A 682 -12.88 -16.22 -13.06
C LEU A 682 -13.19 -15.99 -11.58
N ASN A 683 -12.90 -16.99 -10.75
CA ASN A 683 -13.13 -16.96 -9.31
C ASN A 683 -11.90 -16.53 -8.49
N ARG A 684 -10.99 -15.73 -9.06
CA ARG A 684 -9.79 -15.27 -8.32
C ARG A 684 -10.16 -14.40 -7.11
N GLU A 685 -11.01 -13.39 -7.31
CA GLU A 685 -11.43 -12.46 -6.25
C GLU A 685 -12.18 -13.19 -5.10
N PRO A 686 -13.20 -14.03 -5.36
CA PRO A 686 -13.93 -14.74 -4.30
C PRO A 686 -13.16 -15.89 -3.66
N TYR A 687 -12.02 -16.31 -4.21
CA TYR A 687 -11.34 -17.56 -3.82
C TYR A 687 -11.12 -17.72 -2.31
N ALA A 688 -10.66 -16.66 -1.65
CA ALA A 688 -10.35 -16.68 -0.22
C ALA A 688 -11.62 -16.76 0.64
N LEU A 689 -12.66 -16.01 0.27
CA LEU A 689 -13.95 -16.03 0.95
C LEU A 689 -14.66 -17.37 0.75
N ASP A 690 -14.62 -17.94 -0.46
CA ASP A 690 -15.21 -19.24 -0.77
C ASP A 690 -14.61 -20.38 0.07
N LEU A 691 -13.28 -20.36 0.30
CA LEU A 691 -12.62 -21.30 1.21
C LEU A 691 -13.03 -21.12 2.68
N THR A 692 -13.45 -19.92 3.06
CA THR A 692 -13.86 -19.59 4.43
C THR A 692 -15.33 -19.93 4.68
N MET A 693 -16.18 -19.76 3.67
CA MET A 693 -17.63 -19.97 3.77
C MET A 693 -18.05 -21.42 3.47
N ILE A 694 -17.32 -22.14 2.60
CA ILE A 694 -17.65 -23.50 2.18
C ILE A 694 -16.68 -24.48 2.86
N LYS A 695 -17.09 -25.01 4.01
CA LYS A 695 -16.26 -25.89 4.83
C LYS A 695 -16.64 -27.36 4.64
N GLU A 696 -17.94 -27.64 4.53
CA GLU A 696 -18.51 -28.99 4.64
C GLU A 696 -19.10 -29.60 3.38
N ALA A 697 -19.43 -28.78 2.38
CA ALA A 697 -20.14 -29.25 1.20
C ALA A 697 -19.36 -30.27 0.36
N GLY A 698 -19.94 -31.48 0.25
CA GLY A 698 -19.46 -32.54 -0.63
C GLY A 698 -19.83 -32.31 -2.10
N GLU A 699 -19.24 -33.11 -3.00
CA GLU A 699 -19.50 -33.02 -4.45
C GLU A 699 -20.99 -33.16 -4.81
N ALA A 700 -21.71 -34.02 -4.09
CA ALA A 700 -23.14 -34.22 -4.30
C ALA A 700 -23.94 -32.93 -4.12
N GLN A 701 -23.58 -32.09 -3.15
CA GLN A 701 -24.25 -30.81 -2.91
C GLN A 701 -23.95 -29.81 -4.03
N TRP A 702 -22.70 -29.75 -4.51
CA TRP A 702 -22.35 -28.93 -5.68
C TRP A 702 -23.12 -29.33 -6.94
N LEU A 703 -23.23 -30.64 -7.20
CA LEU A 703 -24.00 -31.17 -8.33
C LEU A 703 -25.50 -30.93 -8.15
N GLN A 704 -26.01 -31.04 -6.92
CA GLN A 704 -27.40 -30.74 -6.58
C GLN A 704 -27.74 -29.28 -6.88
N GLU A 705 -26.94 -28.32 -6.42
CA GLU A 705 -27.19 -26.90 -6.68
C GLU A 705 -27.00 -26.55 -8.17
N ALA A 706 -26.04 -27.17 -8.87
CA ALA A 706 -25.89 -27.01 -10.32
C ALA A 706 -27.12 -27.54 -11.09
N GLN A 707 -27.64 -28.70 -10.69
CA GLN A 707 -28.83 -29.29 -11.29
C GLN A 707 -30.07 -28.44 -10.98
N TYR A 708 -30.21 -27.95 -9.75
CA TYR A 708 -31.29 -27.07 -9.35
C TYR A 708 -31.34 -25.80 -10.22
N LEU A 709 -30.19 -25.13 -10.42
CA LEU A 709 -30.08 -23.96 -11.31
C LEU A 709 -30.46 -24.30 -12.75
N LYS A 710 -30.02 -25.46 -13.25
CA LYS A 710 -30.36 -25.90 -14.61
C LYS A 710 -31.86 -26.14 -14.79
N GLU A 711 -32.53 -26.74 -13.81
CA GLU A 711 -33.96 -27.08 -13.88
C GLU A 711 -34.87 -25.86 -13.72
N HIS A 712 -34.51 -24.91 -12.86
CA HIS A 712 -35.38 -23.78 -12.50
C HIS A 712 -35.12 -22.53 -13.33
N LEU A 713 -33.91 -22.35 -13.86
CA LEU A 713 -33.61 -21.27 -14.80
C LEU A 713 -34.02 -21.67 -16.22
N THR A 714 -35.32 -21.88 -16.45
CA THR A 714 -35.85 -22.32 -17.75
C THR A 714 -35.65 -21.27 -18.84
N ASP A 715 -35.82 -21.68 -20.09
CA ASP A 715 -35.76 -20.75 -21.23
C ASP A 715 -36.79 -19.62 -21.10
N GLU A 716 -38.00 -19.93 -20.64
CA GLU A 716 -39.04 -18.95 -20.37
C GLU A 716 -38.66 -17.99 -19.23
N ALA A 717 -38.01 -18.49 -18.17
CA ALA A 717 -37.53 -17.65 -17.08
C ALA A 717 -36.46 -16.66 -17.57
N ILE A 718 -35.52 -17.14 -18.40
CA ILE A 718 -34.49 -16.29 -19.02
C ILE A 718 -35.13 -15.24 -19.93
N ASP A 719 -36.00 -15.65 -20.86
CA ASP A 719 -36.63 -14.74 -21.81
C ASP A 719 -37.51 -13.69 -21.09
N LYS A 720 -38.21 -14.08 -20.01
CA LYS A 720 -39.00 -13.15 -19.18
C LYS A 720 -38.13 -12.15 -18.41
N ALA A 721 -36.97 -12.56 -17.90
CA ALA A 721 -36.05 -11.66 -17.20
C ALA A 721 -35.51 -10.57 -18.15
N PHE A 722 -35.07 -10.95 -19.35
CA PHE A 722 -34.55 -10.00 -20.34
C PHE A 722 -35.64 -9.11 -20.97
N ALA A 723 -36.90 -9.55 -21.00
CA ALA A 723 -38.03 -8.73 -21.49
C ALA A 723 -38.30 -7.47 -20.65
N LYS A 724 -37.74 -7.37 -19.43
CA LYS A 724 -37.80 -6.16 -18.60
C LYS A 724 -36.94 -5.00 -19.11
N LEU A 725 -35.92 -5.28 -19.92
CA LEU A 725 -35.09 -4.23 -20.49
C LEU A 725 -35.94 -3.32 -21.39
N PRO A 726 -35.66 -2.01 -21.44
CA PRO A 726 -36.25 -1.10 -22.43
C PRO A 726 -36.22 -1.72 -23.84
N GLN A 727 -37.29 -1.52 -24.61
CA GLN A 727 -37.46 -2.14 -25.92
C GLN A 727 -36.29 -1.81 -26.86
N GLU A 728 -35.71 -0.61 -26.73
CA GLU A 728 -34.58 -0.11 -27.49
C GLU A 728 -33.27 -0.90 -27.23
N LEU A 729 -33.21 -1.69 -26.15
CA LEU A 729 -32.07 -2.51 -25.76
C LEU A 729 -32.25 -3.99 -26.09
N GLN A 730 -33.46 -4.45 -26.46
CA GLN A 730 -33.73 -5.83 -26.82
C GLN A 730 -33.22 -6.14 -28.24
N ASP A 731 -31.89 -6.13 -28.39
CA ASP A 731 -31.20 -6.23 -29.67
C ASP A 731 -30.36 -7.51 -29.80
N SER A 732 -29.53 -7.58 -30.83
CA SER A 732 -28.65 -8.72 -31.09
C SER A 732 -27.63 -9.01 -29.97
N HIS A 733 -27.22 -8.02 -29.18
CA HIS A 733 -26.33 -8.26 -28.04
C HIS A 733 -27.08 -9.07 -26.98
N ILE A 734 -28.34 -8.72 -26.67
CA ILE A 734 -29.17 -9.46 -25.72
C ILE A 734 -29.46 -10.89 -26.21
N GLU A 735 -29.79 -11.06 -27.49
CA GLU A 735 -29.97 -12.42 -28.05
C GLU A 735 -28.69 -13.27 -27.94
N THR A 736 -27.52 -12.66 -28.14
CA THR A 736 -26.23 -13.34 -27.95
C THR A 736 -26.00 -13.71 -26.48
N ILE A 737 -26.31 -12.80 -25.54
CA ILE A 737 -26.18 -13.06 -24.10
C ILE A 737 -27.09 -14.21 -23.69
N LYS A 738 -28.36 -14.22 -24.12
CA LYS A 738 -29.31 -15.30 -23.83
C LYS A 738 -28.82 -16.64 -24.38
N ALA A 739 -28.34 -16.68 -25.62
CA ALA A 739 -27.81 -17.91 -26.21
C ALA A 739 -26.57 -18.44 -25.45
N ASN A 740 -25.67 -17.55 -25.05
CA ASN A 740 -24.48 -17.91 -24.26
C ASN A 740 -24.87 -18.40 -22.85
N LEU A 741 -25.82 -17.74 -22.20
CA LEU A 741 -26.34 -18.10 -20.88
C LEU A 741 -26.99 -19.50 -20.90
N LYS A 742 -27.88 -19.76 -21.87
CA LYS A 742 -28.50 -21.07 -22.09
C LYS A 742 -27.43 -22.14 -22.33
N THR A 743 -26.42 -21.87 -23.15
CA THR A 743 -25.32 -22.81 -23.40
C THR A 743 -24.48 -23.08 -22.15
N ARG A 744 -24.20 -22.06 -21.33
CA ARG A 744 -23.46 -22.22 -20.08
C ARG A 744 -24.23 -23.01 -19.03
N ARG A 745 -25.55 -22.80 -18.93
CA ARG A 745 -26.45 -23.54 -18.03
C ARG A 745 -26.32 -25.05 -18.24
N GLU A 746 -26.20 -25.49 -19.49
CA GLU A 746 -26.02 -26.92 -19.81
C GLU A 746 -24.68 -27.51 -19.33
N LYS A 747 -23.65 -26.69 -19.17
CA LYS A 747 -22.29 -27.08 -18.74
C LYS A 747 -22.05 -26.87 -17.23
N LEU A 748 -23.06 -26.44 -16.48
CA LEU A 748 -22.87 -25.93 -15.11
C LEU A 748 -22.32 -26.97 -14.13
N ALA A 749 -22.71 -28.24 -14.28
CA ALA A 749 -22.18 -29.34 -13.47
C ALA A 749 -20.66 -29.52 -13.65
N ASP A 750 -20.15 -29.37 -14.88
CA ASP A 750 -18.71 -29.46 -15.16
C ASP A 750 -17.95 -28.31 -14.50
N TYR A 751 -18.50 -27.09 -14.56
CA TYR A 751 -17.91 -25.93 -13.89
C TYR A 751 -17.91 -26.08 -12.37
N ALA A 752 -18.99 -26.63 -11.79
CA ALA A 752 -19.10 -26.90 -10.36
C ALA A 752 -18.00 -27.86 -9.88
N VAL A 753 -17.83 -29.00 -10.55
CA VAL A 753 -16.78 -29.97 -10.23
C VAL A 753 -15.38 -29.38 -10.45
N ALA A 754 -15.18 -28.65 -11.55
CA ALA A 754 -13.89 -28.03 -11.85
C ALA A 754 -13.49 -26.97 -10.81
N TYR A 755 -14.43 -26.15 -10.34
CA TYR A 755 -14.16 -25.15 -9.31
C TYR A 755 -14.00 -25.77 -7.92
N ARG A 756 -14.83 -26.75 -7.55
CA ARG A 756 -14.66 -27.53 -6.32
C ARG A 756 -13.25 -28.12 -6.22
N LYS A 757 -12.71 -28.64 -7.33
CA LYS A 757 -11.32 -29.14 -7.39
C LYS A 757 -10.28 -28.05 -7.15
N VAL A 758 -10.55 -26.79 -7.54
CA VAL A 758 -9.67 -25.64 -7.24
C VAL A 758 -9.67 -25.37 -5.73
N LEU A 759 -10.85 -25.32 -5.09
CA LEU A 759 -10.99 -25.11 -3.66
C LEU A 759 -10.31 -26.22 -2.85
N LEU A 760 -10.51 -27.49 -3.24
CA LEU A 760 -9.93 -28.63 -2.52
C LEU A 760 -8.41 -28.76 -2.65
N SER A 761 -7.76 -28.04 -3.57
CA SER A 761 -6.31 -28.08 -3.69
C SER A 761 -5.60 -27.61 -2.41
N THR A 762 -6.17 -26.63 -1.72
CA THR A 762 -5.68 -26.10 -0.44
C THR A 762 -6.89 -25.86 0.46
N VAL A 763 -7.06 -26.69 1.49
CA VAL A 763 -8.21 -26.61 2.40
C VAL A 763 -7.80 -25.93 3.70
N MET A 764 -8.67 -25.08 4.22
CA MET A 764 -8.55 -24.48 5.55
C MET A 764 -9.55 -25.14 6.50
N VAL A 765 -9.06 -25.56 7.65
CA VAL A 765 -9.86 -26.02 8.80
C VAL A 765 -9.59 -25.02 9.92
N THR A 766 -10.62 -24.34 10.39
CA THR A 766 -10.49 -23.25 11.37
C THR A 766 -11.28 -23.59 12.63
N GLY A 767 -10.66 -23.43 13.80
CA GLY A 767 -11.34 -23.40 15.10
C GLY A 767 -12.12 -22.11 15.31
N THR A 768 -12.31 -21.77 16.59
CA THR A 768 -12.89 -20.53 17.08
C THR A 768 -11.96 -19.87 18.10
N ASP A 769 -12.31 -18.70 18.64
CA ASP A 769 -11.56 -18.06 19.73
C ASP A 769 -11.78 -18.78 21.09
N LYS A 770 -12.03 -20.09 21.07
CA LYS A 770 -12.30 -20.93 22.23
C LYS A 770 -11.44 -22.17 22.15
N LYS A 771 -11.22 -22.79 23.30
CA LYS A 771 -10.48 -24.06 23.38
C LYS A 771 -11.12 -25.19 22.55
N GLU A 772 -10.40 -25.64 21.54
CA GLU A 772 -10.74 -26.75 20.67
C GLU A 772 -9.69 -27.89 20.69
N LYS A 773 -10.13 -29.06 20.23
CA LYS A 773 -9.29 -30.24 20.00
C LYS A 773 -9.42 -30.73 18.56
N PHE A 774 -8.30 -30.77 17.84
CA PHE A 774 -8.18 -31.25 16.48
C PHE A 774 -7.60 -32.67 16.46
N VAL A 775 -8.37 -33.64 16.00
CA VAL A 775 -7.95 -35.05 15.89
C VAL A 775 -7.80 -35.41 14.41
N ILE A 776 -6.57 -35.67 13.99
CA ILE A 776 -6.20 -35.86 12.58
C ILE A 776 -5.68 -37.28 12.40
N THR A 777 -6.49 -38.12 11.77
CA THR A 777 -6.16 -39.53 11.53
C THR A 777 -5.69 -39.72 10.09
N ARG A 778 -4.44 -40.17 9.94
CA ARG A 778 -3.83 -40.51 8.66
C ARG A 778 -4.22 -41.93 8.24
N LEU A 779 -4.98 -42.03 7.16
CA LEU A 779 -5.54 -43.28 6.67
C LEU A 779 -4.74 -43.81 5.45
N PRO A 780 -4.90 -45.09 5.08
CA PRO A 780 -4.29 -45.65 3.88
C PRO A 780 -4.64 -44.90 2.58
N GLU A 781 -3.88 -45.16 1.51
CA GLU A 781 -4.08 -44.62 0.16
C GLU A 781 -4.06 -43.08 0.04
N GLY A 782 -3.47 -42.39 1.01
CA GLY A 782 -3.36 -40.93 1.02
C GLY A 782 -4.63 -40.22 1.48
N HIS A 783 -5.51 -40.90 2.22
CA HIS A 783 -6.65 -40.28 2.89
C HIS A 783 -6.24 -39.67 4.24
N THR A 784 -6.85 -38.55 4.63
CA THR A 784 -6.65 -37.91 5.94
C THR A 784 -7.99 -37.47 6.48
N LYS A 785 -8.39 -38.05 7.62
CA LYS A 785 -9.60 -37.65 8.35
C LYS A 785 -9.25 -36.58 9.38
N VAL A 786 -10.00 -35.49 9.43
CA VAL A 786 -9.86 -34.38 10.38
C VAL A 786 -11.16 -34.26 11.14
N GLU A 787 -11.08 -34.28 12.46
CA GLU A 787 -12.21 -34.13 13.38
C GLU A 787 -11.91 -32.97 14.34
N VAL A 788 -12.89 -32.11 14.59
CA VAL A 788 -12.75 -30.97 15.52
C VAL A 788 -13.76 -31.13 16.65
N TYR A 789 -13.30 -30.96 17.88
CA TYR A 789 -14.09 -31.07 19.10
C TYR A 789 -14.00 -29.79 19.92
N SER A 790 -15.12 -29.30 20.46
CA SER A 790 -15.10 -28.23 21.46
C SER A 790 -14.74 -28.80 22.83
N LEU A 791 -13.84 -28.16 23.56
CA LEU A 791 -13.44 -28.56 24.92
C LEU A 791 -14.18 -27.72 25.98
N LYS A 792 -15.49 -27.97 26.14
CA LYS A 792 -16.29 -27.36 27.23
C LYS A 792 -16.02 -28.06 28.57
N LYS A 793 -16.27 -27.37 29.69
CA LYS A 793 -16.13 -27.91 31.07
C LYS A 793 -17.00 -29.15 31.35
N ASP A 794 -18.05 -29.37 30.56
CA ASP A 794 -19.10 -30.38 30.83
C ASP A 794 -19.06 -31.60 29.89
N GLY A 795 -17.96 -31.78 29.15
CA GLY A 795 -17.76 -32.86 28.17
C GLY A 795 -17.60 -32.33 26.74
N GLY A 796 -16.68 -32.92 25.97
CA GLY A 796 -16.37 -32.45 24.62
C GLY A 796 -17.42 -32.83 23.58
N GLU A 797 -17.74 -31.89 22.68
CA GLU A 797 -18.74 -32.06 21.60
C GLU A 797 -18.05 -32.03 20.24
N LYS A 798 -18.37 -32.97 19.33
CA LYS A 798 -17.81 -32.99 17.96
C LYS A 798 -18.47 -31.91 17.11
N LEU A 799 -17.67 -30.99 16.57
CA LEU A 799 -18.11 -29.86 15.74
C LEU A 799 -18.18 -30.24 14.25
N THR A 800 -17.10 -30.82 13.72
CA THR A 800 -16.98 -31.22 12.30
C THR A 800 -16.15 -32.49 12.12
N GLU A 801 -16.39 -33.21 11.02
CA GLU A 801 -15.63 -34.38 10.59
C GLU A 801 -15.53 -34.47 9.06
N HIS A 802 -14.31 -34.45 8.52
CA HIS A 802 -14.07 -34.61 7.08
C HIS A 802 -12.90 -35.50 6.72
N THR A 803 -13.02 -36.18 5.57
CA THR A 803 -11.93 -36.98 5.00
C THR A 803 -11.48 -36.39 3.66
N TYR A 804 -10.21 -36.01 3.58
CA TYR A 804 -9.57 -35.47 2.39
C TYR A 804 -8.71 -36.52 1.69
N SER A 805 -8.61 -36.45 0.36
CA SER A 805 -7.78 -37.34 -0.44
C SER A 805 -6.59 -36.62 -1.06
N LYS A 806 -5.41 -37.26 -1.05
CA LYS A 806 -4.20 -36.73 -1.70
C LYS A 806 -4.35 -36.45 -3.19
N LYS A 807 -5.28 -37.15 -3.86
CA LYS A 807 -5.55 -36.97 -5.30
C LYS A 807 -6.06 -35.56 -5.61
N GLU A 808 -6.81 -34.96 -4.69
CA GLU A 808 -7.43 -33.64 -4.85
C GLU A 808 -6.72 -32.59 -4.00
N THR A 809 -6.36 -32.94 -2.77
CA THR A 809 -5.84 -32.00 -1.77
C THR A 809 -4.31 -32.06 -1.67
N LYS A 810 -3.68 -30.92 -1.90
CA LYS A 810 -2.22 -30.79 -1.81
C LYS A 810 -1.79 -30.48 -0.38
N GLU A 811 -2.49 -29.55 0.27
CA GLU A 811 -2.24 -29.10 1.65
C GLU A 811 -3.55 -28.89 2.43
N ILE A 812 -3.50 -29.16 3.74
CA ILE A 812 -4.54 -28.83 4.73
C ILE A 812 -3.90 -27.90 5.75
N TRP A 813 -4.52 -26.73 6.00
CA TRP A 813 -4.11 -25.76 7.01
C TRP A 813 -5.11 -25.83 8.15
N VAL A 814 -4.67 -26.22 9.34
CA VAL A 814 -5.51 -26.33 10.54
C VAL A 814 -5.12 -25.19 11.47
N TYR A 815 -6.05 -24.27 11.71
CA TYR A 815 -5.88 -23.12 12.59
C TYR A 815 -6.64 -23.36 13.89
N GLY A 816 -5.95 -23.26 15.03
CA GLY A 816 -6.53 -23.23 16.37
C GLY A 816 -7.24 -21.90 16.65
N LEU A 817 -6.55 -20.80 16.31
CA LEU A 817 -6.93 -19.39 16.49
C LEU A 817 -6.49 -18.81 17.83
N ASP A 818 -7.33 -18.90 18.87
CA ASP A 818 -7.08 -18.33 20.19
C ASP A 818 -7.39 -19.36 21.29
N ASP A 819 -7.07 -19.04 22.56
CA ASP A 819 -7.07 -19.95 23.71
C ASP A 819 -6.01 -21.07 23.58
N ASP A 820 -6.01 -22.04 24.51
CA ASP A 820 -5.01 -23.09 24.58
C ASP A 820 -5.45 -24.37 23.82
N ASP A 821 -5.20 -24.49 22.52
CA ASP A 821 -5.73 -25.60 21.70
C ASP A 821 -4.95 -26.91 21.81
N VAL A 822 -5.59 -28.01 21.38
CA VAL A 822 -4.99 -29.35 21.38
C VAL A 822 -5.01 -29.97 19.98
N PHE A 823 -3.84 -30.34 19.46
CA PHE A 823 -3.68 -31.01 18.17
C PHE A 823 -3.16 -32.45 18.36
N GLU A 824 -3.88 -33.42 17.82
CA GLU A 824 -3.50 -34.84 17.83
C GLU A 824 -3.41 -35.39 16.39
N VAL A 825 -2.23 -35.84 15.97
CA VAL A 825 -2.00 -36.48 14.66
C VAL A 825 -1.58 -37.92 14.86
N LYS A 826 -2.36 -38.85 14.30
CA LYS A 826 -2.20 -40.30 14.49
C LYS A 826 -2.27 -41.09 13.19
N GLY A 827 -1.74 -42.32 13.22
CA GLY A 827 -1.70 -43.24 12.09
C GLY A 827 -0.40 -43.17 11.25
N ASP A 828 -0.20 -44.14 10.35
CA ASP A 828 0.99 -44.26 9.51
C ASP A 828 0.67 -44.06 8.02
N PRO A 829 0.88 -42.86 7.46
CA PRO A 829 0.44 -42.57 6.10
C PRO A 829 1.39 -43.08 5.00
N ASP A 830 0.79 -43.73 3.99
CA ASP A 830 1.32 -43.72 2.62
C ASP A 830 0.74 -42.52 1.83
N LYS A 831 1.55 -41.89 0.97
CA LYS A 831 1.17 -40.73 0.13
C LYS A 831 0.50 -39.57 0.90
N ALA A 832 1.04 -39.19 2.06
CA ALA A 832 0.45 -38.16 2.93
C ALA A 832 0.16 -36.80 2.25
N ILE A 833 -0.95 -36.17 2.65
CA ILE A 833 -1.26 -34.76 2.39
C ILE A 833 -0.36 -33.89 3.27
N MET A 834 0.14 -32.75 2.75
CA MET A 834 0.88 -31.80 3.60
C MET A 834 -0.07 -31.23 4.65
N LEU A 835 0.27 -31.38 5.93
CA LEU A 835 -0.51 -30.85 7.02
C LEU A 835 0.27 -29.71 7.67
N ARG A 836 -0.39 -28.57 7.84
CA ARG A 836 0.11 -27.43 8.60
C ARG A 836 -0.81 -27.25 9.80
N LEU A 837 -0.24 -27.30 10.99
CA LEU A 837 -0.92 -27.00 12.24
C LEU A 837 -0.47 -25.60 12.66
N ILE A 838 -1.41 -24.71 12.93
CA ILE A 838 -1.18 -23.34 13.33
C ILE A 838 -1.93 -23.18 14.66
N GLY A 839 -1.18 -22.93 15.73
CA GLY A 839 -1.72 -22.81 17.08
C GLY A 839 -2.57 -21.56 17.23
N GLY A 840 -1.93 -20.46 17.56
CA GLY A 840 -2.64 -19.22 17.79
C GLY A 840 -1.76 -18.21 18.48
N GLN A 841 -2.36 -17.26 19.20
CA GLN A 841 -1.62 -16.30 20.02
C GLN A 841 -1.37 -16.82 21.46
N ASN A 842 -1.93 -17.97 21.85
CA ASN A 842 -1.86 -18.55 23.20
C ASN A 842 -1.07 -19.87 23.27
N ASN A 843 -1.28 -20.73 24.29
CA ASN A 843 -0.41 -21.87 24.55
C ASN A 843 -1.02 -23.20 24.09
N ASP A 844 -0.43 -23.78 23.05
CA ASP A 844 -0.99 -24.97 22.42
C ASP A 844 -0.28 -26.27 22.80
N THR A 845 -1.00 -27.38 22.69
CA THR A 845 -0.49 -28.73 22.91
C THR A 845 -0.53 -29.55 21.63
N TYR A 846 0.61 -30.10 21.22
CA TYR A 846 0.76 -30.92 20.02
C TYR A 846 1.20 -32.33 20.37
N THR A 847 0.44 -33.32 19.91
CA THR A 847 0.81 -34.75 19.97
C THR A 847 0.83 -35.32 18.56
N VAL A 848 1.99 -35.72 18.06
CA VAL A 848 2.17 -36.23 16.69
C VAL A 848 2.90 -37.58 16.73
N GLU A 849 2.17 -38.67 16.51
CA GLU A 849 2.72 -40.02 16.48
C GLU A 849 3.64 -40.25 15.27
N ASN A 850 3.30 -39.66 14.12
CA ASN A 850 4.07 -39.76 12.88
C ASN A 850 4.06 -38.43 12.10
N GLY A 851 5.20 -37.77 12.05
CA GLY A 851 5.36 -36.42 11.51
C GLY A 851 5.55 -36.32 10.01
N LYS A 852 5.41 -37.42 9.25
CA LYS A 852 5.62 -37.40 7.80
C LYS A 852 4.69 -36.38 7.13
N ARG A 853 5.30 -35.33 6.56
CA ARG A 853 4.61 -34.16 5.95
C ARG A 853 3.70 -33.40 6.94
N VAL A 854 4.09 -33.34 8.20
CA VAL A 854 3.49 -32.47 9.22
C VAL A 854 4.43 -31.30 9.50
N ARG A 855 3.88 -30.08 9.48
CA ARG A 855 4.58 -28.85 9.89
C ARG A 855 3.75 -28.15 10.95
N ILE A 856 4.38 -27.73 12.04
CA ILE A 856 3.74 -26.99 13.13
C ILE A 856 4.27 -25.56 13.08
N TYR A 857 3.38 -24.57 13.02
CA TYR A 857 3.68 -23.15 13.01
C TYR A 857 3.13 -22.54 14.29
N ASP A 858 4.00 -21.83 15.01
CA ASP A 858 3.64 -21.25 16.29
C ASP A 858 4.63 -20.19 16.77
N PHE A 859 4.22 -19.38 17.75
CA PHE A 859 5.09 -18.37 18.36
C PHE A 859 6.19 -19.03 19.18
N LYS A 860 7.43 -18.66 18.89
CA LYS A 860 8.61 -19.21 19.58
C LYS A 860 8.66 -18.79 21.05
N SER A 861 8.14 -17.61 21.36
CA SER A 861 8.09 -17.02 22.70
C SER A 861 7.00 -17.59 23.61
N LYS A 862 6.04 -18.36 23.08
CA LYS A 862 4.93 -18.98 23.83
C LYS A 862 5.33 -20.35 24.40
N LYS A 863 4.65 -20.77 25.47
CA LYS A 863 5.03 -21.96 26.26
C LYS A 863 4.25 -23.21 25.79
N ASN A 864 4.47 -23.59 24.54
CA ASN A 864 3.70 -24.66 23.91
C ASN A 864 4.31 -26.03 24.22
N SER A 865 3.47 -27.06 24.22
CA SER A 865 3.86 -28.44 24.54
C SER A 865 3.96 -29.29 23.27
N TYR A 866 5.10 -29.95 23.05
CA TYR A 866 5.36 -30.76 21.86
C TYR A 866 5.73 -32.20 22.21
N ALA A 867 4.80 -33.13 22.00
CA ALA A 867 5.03 -34.57 22.02
C ALA A 867 5.05 -35.09 20.56
N VAL A 868 6.17 -34.90 19.87
CA VAL A 868 6.30 -35.14 18.42
C VAL A 868 7.48 -36.05 18.09
N ASP A 869 7.39 -36.78 16.98
CA ASP A 869 8.51 -37.56 16.44
C ASP A 869 9.58 -36.69 15.73
N GLY A 870 10.71 -37.29 15.36
CA GLY A 870 11.78 -36.59 14.61
C GLY A 870 11.46 -36.28 13.15
N LYS A 871 10.33 -36.75 12.59
CA LYS A 871 9.90 -36.45 11.22
C LYS A 871 9.06 -35.18 11.15
N THR A 872 8.46 -34.77 12.27
CA THR A 872 7.67 -33.56 12.42
C THR A 872 8.57 -32.34 12.30
N ARG A 873 8.19 -31.35 11.49
CA ARG A 873 8.94 -30.09 11.37
C ARG A 873 8.30 -28.99 12.20
N LEU A 874 8.99 -28.56 13.26
CA LEU A 874 8.61 -27.38 14.04
C LEU A 874 9.13 -26.12 13.35
N MET A 875 8.23 -25.19 13.02
CA MET A 875 8.48 -23.91 12.38
C MET A 875 8.16 -22.78 13.37
N LEU A 876 8.92 -22.74 14.47
CA LEU A 876 8.69 -21.79 15.56
C LEU A 876 9.37 -20.46 15.26
N SER A 877 8.58 -19.39 15.23
CA SER A 877 9.05 -18.01 15.01
C SER A 877 8.06 -17.04 15.61
N ASP A 878 8.50 -15.87 16.08
CA ASP A 878 7.55 -14.83 16.54
C ASP A 878 6.99 -13.99 15.37
N ASP A 879 6.90 -14.58 14.18
CA ASP A 879 6.41 -13.94 12.97
C ASP A 879 4.89 -13.79 13.01
N TYR A 880 4.40 -12.59 13.34
CA TYR A 880 2.98 -12.37 13.60
C TYR A 880 2.11 -12.76 12.38
N GLU A 881 2.50 -12.33 11.18
CA GLU A 881 1.74 -12.61 9.94
C GLU A 881 1.72 -14.10 9.57
N THR A 882 2.77 -14.87 9.88
CA THR A 882 2.75 -16.31 9.55
C THR A 882 1.97 -17.14 10.57
N ASN A 883 1.95 -16.73 11.84
CA ASN A 883 1.26 -17.46 12.91
C ASN A 883 -0.17 -17.00 13.16
N SER A 884 -0.56 -15.81 12.68
CA SER A 884 -1.94 -15.33 12.81
C SER A 884 -2.82 -15.82 11.66
N TYR A 885 -4.11 -15.97 11.95
CA TYR A 885 -5.11 -16.27 10.94
C TYR A 885 -5.46 -15.02 10.12
N ASP A 886 -5.41 -15.19 8.80
CA ASP A 886 -5.85 -14.20 7.82
C ASP A 886 -6.67 -14.93 6.75
N PRO A 887 -8.00 -14.71 6.68
CA PRO A 887 -8.86 -15.38 5.72
C PRO A 887 -8.50 -15.04 4.27
N GLU A 888 -7.85 -13.89 3.99
CA GLU A 888 -7.44 -13.46 2.64
C GLU A 888 -6.10 -14.04 2.18
N LYS A 889 -5.43 -14.81 3.05
CA LYS A 889 -4.11 -15.40 2.77
C LYS A 889 -4.09 -16.41 1.61
N PRO A 890 -5.09 -17.25 1.32
CA PRO A 890 -5.01 -18.15 0.17
C PRO A 890 -4.87 -17.40 -1.18
N ALA A 891 -3.87 -17.73 -1.99
CA ALA A 891 -3.70 -17.11 -3.32
C ALA A 891 -3.15 -18.09 -4.36
N TYR A 892 -3.42 -17.80 -5.64
CA TYR A 892 -2.95 -18.64 -6.75
C TYR A 892 -1.48 -18.44 -7.09
N ASN A 893 -0.84 -19.50 -7.57
CA ASN A 893 0.43 -19.40 -8.30
C ASN A 893 0.19 -18.75 -9.68
N VAL A 894 1.11 -17.90 -10.11
CA VAL A 894 0.93 -16.96 -11.23
C VAL A 894 2.15 -16.96 -12.16
N TRP A 895 1.91 -16.90 -13.46
CA TRP A 895 2.91 -16.58 -14.49
C TRP A 895 2.65 -15.19 -15.10
N ALA A 896 3.71 -14.39 -15.27
CA ALA A 896 3.71 -13.09 -15.92
C ALA A 896 4.91 -12.92 -16.85
N GLY A 897 4.77 -12.20 -17.97
CA GLY A 897 5.86 -11.95 -18.91
C GLY A 897 5.84 -10.50 -19.42
N TYR A 898 7.00 -9.85 -19.48
CA TYR A 898 7.16 -8.45 -19.89
C TYR A 898 8.26 -8.29 -20.95
N PRO A 899 8.08 -7.46 -21.99
CA PRO A 899 9.13 -7.14 -22.94
C PRO A 899 10.14 -6.14 -22.34
N LEU A 900 11.38 -6.19 -22.83
CA LEU A 900 12.47 -5.25 -22.48
C LEU A 900 13.06 -4.68 -23.78
N VAL A 901 13.26 -3.35 -23.83
CA VAL A 901 13.82 -2.66 -24.99
C VAL A 901 14.81 -1.59 -24.52
N GLY A 902 15.97 -1.50 -25.16
CA GLY A 902 16.97 -0.46 -24.87
C GLY A 902 17.88 -0.15 -26.06
N TYR A 903 18.55 1.01 -26.03
CA TYR A 903 19.53 1.39 -27.04
C TYR A 903 20.73 2.15 -26.44
N ASN A 904 21.93 1.78 -26.87
CA ASN A 904 23.17 2.57 -26.66
C ASN A 904 24.20 2.26 -27.77
N PRO A 905 25.25 3.06 -27.98
CA PRO A 905 26.16 2.86 -29.11
C PRO A 905 26.99 1.57 -29.02
N ASP A 906 27.25 1.05 -27.82
CA ASP A 906 28.00 -0.19 -27.63
C ASP A 906 27.13 -1.44 -27.94
N ASP A 907 25.83 -1.41 -27.64
CA ASP A 907 24.91 -2.55 -27.83
C ASP A 907 24.02 -2.43 -29.08
N LEU A 908 23.95 -1.24 -29.70
CA LEU A 908 22.89 -0.82 -30.60
C LEU A 908 21.51 -1.08 -29.98
N LEU A 909 20.57 -1.66 -30.74
CA LEU A 909 19.28 -2.09 -30.20
C LEU A 909 19.46 -3.32 -29.32
N LYS A 910 18.76 -3.34 -28.19
CA LYS A 910 18.61 -4.49 -27.30
C LYS A 910 17.13 -4.85 -27.19
N LEU A 911 16.78 -6.11 -27.46
CA LEU A 911 15.44 -6.66 -27.24
C LEU A 911 15.51 -7.82 -26.25
N GLY A 912 14.57 -7.88 -25.32
CA GLY A 912 14.52 -8.95 -24.34
C GLY A 912 13.14 -9.23 -23.78
N VAL A 913 13.05 -10.26 -22.95
CA VAL A 913 11.85 -10.67 -22.21
C VAL A 913 12.20 -10.98 -20.76
N LEU A 914 11.28 -10.67 -19.85
CA LEU A 914 11.32 -11.02 -18.44
C LEU A 914 10.09 -11.87 -18.11
N VAL A 915 10.29 -13.14 -17.75
CA VAL A 915 9.23 -14.07 -17.35
C VAL A 915 9.32 -14.35 -15.85
N ASN A 916 8.22 -14.17 -15.13
CA ASN A 916 8.11 -14.42 -13.70
C ASN A 916 7.12 -15.56 -13.42
N TYR A 917 7.54 -16.55 -12.62
CA TYR A 917 6.66 -17.53 -11.98
C TYR A 917 6.64 -17.29 -10.48
N THR A 918 5.48 -16.93 -9.93
CA THR A 918 5.28 -16.63 -8.51
C THR A 918 4.50 -17.77 -7.85
N VAL A 919 5.02 -18.27 -6.73
CA VAL A 919 4.44 -19.36 -5.93
C VAL A 919 3.96 -18.79 -4.60
N ASN A 920 2.68 -18.98 -4.31
CA ASN A 920 1.99 -18.45 -3.13
C ASN A 920 1.55 -19.61 -2.23
N ASN A 921 2.48 -20.14 -1.43
CA ASN A 921 2.16 -21.13 -0.38
C ASN A 921 1.91 -20.41 0.96
N PHE A 922 1.68 -21.19 2.03
CA PHE A 922 1.36 -20.68 3.37
C PHE A 922 2.40 -19.68 3.93
N ASN A 923 3.68 -20.07 3.99
CA ASN A 923 4.74 -19.21 4.52
C ASN A 923 5.28 -18.32 3.38
N ARG A 924 4.97 -17.01 3.42
CA ARG A 924 5.23 -16.07 2.33
C ARG A 924 5.36 -14.62 2.83
N ARG A 925 6.17 -13.81 2.15
CA ARG A 925 6.30 -12.35 2.36
C ARG A 925 6.83 -11.65 1.09
N PRO A 926 5.99 -11.15 0.16
CA PRO A 926 4.56 -11.42 -0.01
C PRO A 926 4.27 -12.75 -0.73
N TYR A 927 5.27 -13.36 -1.36
CA TYR A 927 5.21 -14.68 -2.01
C TYR A 927 6.13 -15.67 -1.29
N SER A 928 5.94 -16.97 -1.52
CA SER A 928 6.84 -18.00 -0.98
C SER A 928 8.07 -18.18 -1.86
N GLN A 929 7.86 -18.16 -3.19
CA GLN A 929 8.92 -18.29 -4.17
C GLN A 929 8.62 -17.43 -5.39
N LYS A 930 9.68 -16.93 -6.04
CA LYS A 930 9.58 -16.24 -7.32
C LYS A 930 10.75 -16.65 -8.19
N HIS A 931 10.46 -17.08 -9.40
CA HIS A 931 11.44 -17.43 -10.42
C HIS A 931 11.36 -16.41 -11.54
N SER A 932 12.44 -15.68 -11.76
CA SER A 932 12.56 -14.64 -12.78
C SER A 932 13.56 -15.07 -13.83
N ILE A 933 13.12 -15.22 -15.08
CA ILE A 933 13.96 -15.53 -16.24
C ILE A 933 14.03 -14.28 -17.11
N ARG A 934 15.24 -13.80 -17.37
CA ARG A 934 15.53 -12.69 -18.28
C ARG A 934 16.26 -13.23 -19.49
N ALA A 935 15.82 -12.90 -20.69
CA ALA A 935 16.53 -13.20 -21.92
C ALA A 935 16.70 -11.91 -22.73
N ASN A 936 17.93 -11.56 -23.08
CA ASN A 936 18.26 -10.36 -23.87
C ASN A 936 19.04 -10.76 -25.11
N TYR A 937 18.78 -10.07 -26.22
CA TYR A 937 19.53 -10.15 -27.47
C TYR A 937 20.10 -8.77 -27.83
N PHE A 938 21.38 -8.72 -28.20
CA PHE A 938 22.13 -7.50 -28.50
C PHE A 938 22.46 -7.45 -29.99
N PHE A 939 21.95 -6.45 -30.70
CA PHE A 939 22.06 -6.39 -32.16
C PHE A 939 23.46 -5.98 -32.64
N ALA A 940 24.25 -5.25 -31.84
CA ALA A 940 25.61 -4.87 -32.23
C ALA A 940 26.59 -6.05 -32.36
N THR A 941 26.34 -7.13 -31.63
CA THR A 941 27.27 -8.27 -31.56
C THR A 941 26.64 -9.61 -31.93
N HIS A 942 25.32 -9.64 -32.10
CA HIS A 942 24.54 -10.88 -32.23
C HIS A 942 24.71 -11.82 -31.03
N GLY A 943 25.04 -11.25 -29.86
CA GLY A 943 25.12 -11.97 -28.60
C GLY A 943 23.78 -12.03 -27.87
N PHE A 944 23.63 -13.01 -26.98
CA PHE A 944 22.50 -13.08 -26.05
C PHE A 944 22.96 -13.30 -24.60
N GLU A 945 22.09 -12.92 -23.67
CA GLU A 945 22.26 -13.08 -22.23
C GLU A 945 21.00 -13.72 -21.66
N LEU A 946 21.17 -14.80 -20.90
CA LEU A 946 20.13 -15.50 -20.15
C LEU A 946 20.41 -15.37 -18.66
N GLY A 947 19.55 -14.69 -17.93
CA GLY A 947 19.58 -14.57 -16.48
C GLY A 947 18.44 -15.35 -15.84
N TYR A 948 18.72 -15.97 -14.70
CA TYR A 948 17.74 -16.58 -13.81
C TYR A 948 17.96 -16.09 -12.38
N ARG A 949 16.88 -15.72 -11.69
CA ARG A 949 16.89 -15.53 -10.22
C ARG A 949 15.73 -16.29 -9.62
N GLY A 950 16.03 -17.29 -8.79
CA GLY A 950 15.05 -17.96 -7.94
C GLY A 950 15.13 -17.42 -6.52
N THR A 951 14.10 -16.75 -6.02
CA THR A 951 14.01 -16.27 -4.63
C THR A 951 13.05 -17.11 -3.82
N PHE A 952 13.42 -17.46 -2.59
CA PHE A 952 12.67 -18.30 -1.66
C PHE A 952 12.58 -17.59 -0.31
N MET A 953 11.36 -17.27 0.11
CA MET A 953 11.13 -16.43 1.29
C MET A 953 10.97 -17.26 2.57
N ASN A 954 11.36 -16.68 3.70
CA ASN A 954 11.16 -17.20 5.05
C ASN A 954 11.67 -18.63 5.28
N ILE A 955 12.90 -18.93 4.85
CA ILE A 955 13.51 -20.25 5.07
C ILE A 955 13.95 -20.48 6.53
N ALA A 956 14.32 -19.41 7.26
CA ALA A 956 14.71 -19.46 8.67
C ALA A 956 14.61 -18.07 9.35
N SER A 957 13.53 -17.79 10.09
CA SER A 957 13.36 -16.53 10.85
C SER A 957 13.69 -15.25 10.05
N ARG A 958 12.90 -14.97 9.00
CA ARG A 958 13.07 -13.85 8.04
C ARG A 958 14.34 -13.89 7.16
N TRP A 959 15.23 -14.87 7.32
CA TRP A 959 16.24 -15.16 6.30
C TRP A 959 15.58 -15.83 5.09
N ASN A 960 16.01 -15.38 3.93
CA ASN A 960 15.57 -15.82 2.61
C ASN A 960 16.76 -16.43 1.88
N PHE A 961 16.47 -17.23 0.85
CA PHE A 961 17.48 -17.79 -0.04
C PHE A 961 17.24 -17.31 -1.47
N ALA A 962 18.30 -17.03 -2.20
CA ALA A 962 18.24 -16.77 -3.63
C ALA A 962 19.30 -17.57 -4.39
N LEU A 963 18.97 -17.96 -5.62
CA LEU A 963 19.88 -18.56 -6.57
C LEU A 963 19.90 -17.71 -7.83
N ASP A 964 21.00 -16.99 -8.05
CA ASP A 964 21.26 -16.28 -9.30
C ASP A 964 22.01 -17.20 -10.26
N ALA A 965 21.62 -17.23 -11.52
CA ALA A 965 22.38 -17.85 -12.61
C ALA A 965 22.42 -16.94 -13.83
N LEU A 966 23.55 -16.91 -14.51
CA LEU A 966 23.79 -16.10 -15.71
C LEU A 966 24.52 -16.94 -16.75
N TYR A 967 24.06 -16.88 -17.99
CA TYR A 967 24.76 -17.41 -19.14
C TYR A 967 24.80 -16.37 -20.25
N THR A 968 25.98 -16.13 -20.82
CA THR A 968 26.12 -15.31 -22.03
C THR A 968 26.59 -16.17 -23.19
N SER A 969 26.17 -15.83 -24.40
CA SER A 969 26.71 -16.46 -25.62
C SER A 969 28.17 -16.04 -25.85
N PRO A 970 28.98 -16.80 -26.63
CA PRO A 970 30.33 -16.38 -27.03
C PRO A 970 30.40 -15.04 -27.78
N ASN A 971 29.29 -14.57 -28.36
CA ASN A 971 29.20 -13.27 -29.03
C ASN A 971 28.78 -12.12 -28.09
N PHE A 972 28.53 -12.38 -26.81
CA PHE A 972 28.38 -11.31 -25.83
C PHE A 972 29.71 -10.59 -25.66
N SER A 973 29.68 -9.28 -25.44
CA SER A 973 30.92 -8.51 -25.34
C SER A 973 30.91 -7.46 -24.25
N ILE A 974 32.09 -7.21 -23.71
CA ILE A 974 32.45 -5.99 -22.99
C ILE A 974 33.49 -5.21 -23.81
N ASN A 975 33.92 -4.05 -23.34
CA ASN A 975 35.08 -3.37 -23.93
C ASN A 975 36.33 -3.48 -23.02
N PHE A 976 37.51 -3.37 -23.63
CA PHE A 976 38.79 -3.23 -22.94
C PHE A 976 39.75 -2.39 -23.79
N PHE A 977 40.12 -1.22 -23.27
CA PHE A 977 41.00 -0.24 -23.94
C PHE A 977 42.45 -0.31 -23.42
N GLY A 978 42.78 -1.33 -22.63
CA GLY A 978 44.05 -1.45 -21.93
C GLY A 978 43.99 -1.00 -20.46
N TRP A 979 45.14 -1.11 -19.80
CA TRP A 979 45.33 -0.81 -18.39
C TRP A 979 45.69 0.67 -18.20
N GLY A 980 45.00 1.35 -17.29
CA GLY A 980 45.35 2.69 -16.84
C GLY A 980 44.27 3.74 -17.07
N ASN A 981 44.55 4.92 -16.54
CA ASN A 981 43.66 6.07 -16.57
C ASN A 981 43.84 6.92 -17.82
N GLU A 982 44.93 6.74 -18.57
CA GLU A 982 45.27 7.54 -19.77
C GLU A 982 45.23 6.74 -21.08
N THR A 983 44.52 5.61 -21.10
CA THR A 983 44.35 4.80 -22.32
C THR A 983 43.68 5.61 -23.45
N GLY A 984 44.15 5.43 -24.69
CA GLY A 984 43.60 6.07 -25.90
C GLY A 984 42.24 5.50 -26.32
N ASN A 985 41.53 6.22 -27.19
CA ASN A 985 40.34 5.72 -27.88
C ASN A 985 40.56 5.90 -29.39
N ASP A 986 40.99 4.83 -30.05
CA ASP A 986 41.35 4.84 -31.47
C ASP A 986 40.16 4.44 -32.37
N ASP A 987 38.92 4.68 -31.92
CA ASP A 987 37.71 4.27 -32.64
C ASP A 987 37.57 4.90 -34.03
N ASP A 988 38.09 6.12 -34.23
CA ASP A 988 38.06 6.81 -35.54
C ASP A 988 38.99 6.13 -36.57
N ASP A 989 40.09 5.53 -36.12
CA ASP A 989 41.10 4.90 -36.98
C ASP A 989 40.91 3.38 -37.11
N LEU A 990 40.56 2.70 -36.01
CA LEU A 990 40.50 1.23 -35.92
C LEU A 990 39.07 0.69 -35.79
N GLY A 991 38.08 1.57 -35.63
CA GLY A 991 36.68 1.23 -35.43
C GLY A 991 36.37 0.73 -34.02
N MET A 992 35.10 0.93 -33.59
CA MET A 992 34.62 0.55 -32.25
C MET A 992 34.88 -0.91 -31.84
N ASN A 993 34.98 -1.78 -32.84
CA ASN A 993 35.21 -3.19 -32.67
C ASN A 993 36.62 -3.49 -32.12
N TYR A 994 37.63 -2.67 -32.40
CA TYR A 994 39.01 -2.95 -31.96
C TYR A 994 39.12 -3.23 -30.46
N ASN A 995 38.42 -2.43 -29.63
CA ASN A 995 38.41 -2.55 -28.16
C ASN A 995 37.33 -3.51 -27.61
N ARG A 996 36.48 -4.08 -28.48
CA ARG A 996 35.40 -4.98 -28.06
C ARG A 996 35.93 -6.39 -27.83
N VAL A 997 35.72 -6.90 -26.62
CA VAL A 997 36.13 -8.23 -26.15
C VAL A 997 34.92 -9.14 -26.12
N LYS A 998 34.96 -10.22 -26.89
CA LYS A 998 33.96 -11.28 -26.82
C LYS A 998 34.26 -12.20 -25.65
N LEU A 999 33.25 -12.50 -24.84
CA LEU A 999 33.41 -13.47 -23.75
C LEU A 999 32.13 -14.28 -23.49
N GLN A 1000 32.35 -15.55 -23.22
CA GLN A 1000 31.33 -16.46 -22.71
C GLN A 1000 31.43 -16.52 -21.19
N VAL A 1001 30.31 -16.30 -20.51
CA VAL A 1001 30.22 -16.35 -19.04
C VAL A 1001 29.15 -17.35 -18.65
N PHE A 1002 29.48 -18.25 -17.74
CA PHE A 1002 28.50 -18.98 -16.95
C PHE A 1002 28.76 -18.70 -15.47
N ARG A 1003 27.76 -18.17 -14.76
CA ARG A 1003 27.84 -17.86 -13.33
C ARG A 1003 26.66 -18.45 -12.60
N VAL A 1004 26.91 -19.04 -11.44
CA VAL A 1004 25.89 -19.49 -10.47
C VAL A 1004 26.26 -18.94 -9.11
N ALA A 1005 25.31 -18.31 -8.42
CA ALA A 1005 25.56 -17.66 -7.14
C ALA A 1005 24.39 -17.89 -6.17
N PRO A 1006 24.43 -18.94 -5.33
CA PRO A 1006 23.54 -19.05 -4.19
C PRO A 1006 23.80 -17.92 -3.19
N SER A 1007 22.75 -17.47 -2.51
CA SER A 1007 22.82 -16.43 -1.49
C SER A 1007 21.76 -16.57 -0.41
N PHE A 1008 22.08 -16.06 0.78
CA PHE A 1008 21.12 -15.83 1.85
C PHE A 1008 20.95 -14.35 2.05
N PHE A 1009 19.71 -13.88 2.20
CA PHE A 1009 19.43 -12.46 2.37
C PHE A 1009 18.31 -12.18 3.36
N LYS A 1010 18.29 -10.97 3.90
CA LYS A 1010 17.25 -10.47 4.81
C LYS A 1010 16.89 -9.04 4.44
N GLU A 1011 15.60 -8.74 4.47
CA GLU A 1011 15.05 -7.39 4.26
C GLU A 1011 14.50 -6.85 5.57
N GLY A 1012 14.79 -5.59 5.87
CA GLY A 1012 14.27 -4.87 7.02
C GLY A 1012 13.06 -4.02 6.66
N ARG A 1013 12.20 -3.76 7.65
CA ARG A 1013 10.94 -3.00 7.48
C ARG A 1013 11.17 -1.56 7.00
N ASN A 1014 12.32 -0.96 7.34
CA ASN A 1014 12.65 0.42 7.00
C ASN A 1014 13.75 0.55 5.91
N GLY A 1015 13.78 -0.37 4.93
CA GLY A 1015 14.60 -0.19 3.72
C GLY A 1015 16.03 -0.77 3.77
N SER A 1016 16.43 -1.43 4.86
CA SER A 1016 17.70 -2.16 4.94
C SER A 1016 17.65 -3.52 4.24
N PHE A 1017 18.75 -3.95 3.65
CA PHE A 1017 18.92 -5.22 2.94
C PHE A 1017 20.33 -5.76 3.22
N VAL A 1018 20.42 -7.04 3.62
CA VAL A 1018 21.69 -7.75 3.82
C VAL A 1018 21.69 -9.00 2.97
N GLU A 1019 22.75 -9.25 2.19
CA GLU A 1019 22.89 -10.46 1.36
C GLU A 1019 24.32 -11.02 1.49
N PHE A 1020 24.43 -12.34 1.67
CA PHE A 1020 25.67 -13.10 1.62
C PHE A 1020 25.60 -14.07 0.45
N LYS A 1021 26.57 -14.01 -0.46
CA LYS A 1021 26.54 -14.70 -1.75
C LYS A 1021 27.84 -15.48 -1.98
N ALA A 1022 27.73 -16.65 -2.59
CA ALA A 1022 28.89 -17.49 -2.91
C ALA A 1022 28.93 -17.78 -4.42
N PRO A 1023 29.44 -16.85 -5.25
CA PRO A 1023 29.49 -17.04 -6.70
C PRO A 1023 30.53 -18.08 -7.12
N PHE A 1024 30.16 -18.91 -8.10
CA PHE A 1024 31.04 -19.64 -9.00
C PHE A 1024 30.85 -19.08 -10.41
N GLU A 1025 31.93 -18.84 -11.13
CA GLU A 1025 31.89 -18.38 -12.52
C GLU A 1025 32.95 -19.06 -13.38
N THR A 1026 32.62 -19.38 -14.63
CA THR A 1026 33.57 -19.72 -15.68
C THR A 1026 33.49 -18.67 -16.78
N ILE A 1027 34.66 -18.18 -17.21
CA ILE A 1027 34.79 -17.11 -18.19
C ILE A 1027 35.79 -17.56 -19.25
N GLU A 1028 35.42 -17.45 -20.51
CA GLU A 1028 36.31 -17.65 -21.66
C GLU A 1028 36.32 -16.37 -22.49
N VAL A 1029 37.53 -15.90 -22.83
CA VAL A 1029 37.72 -14.77 -23.74
C VAL A 1029 37.99 -15.32 -25.13
N ASP A 1030 37.20 -14.90 -26.12
CA ASP A 1030 37.44 -15.30 -27.51
C ASP A 1030 38.59 -14.46 -28.10
N GLY A 1031 39.63 -15.15 -28.57
CA GLY A 1031 40.82 -14.55 -29.19
C GLY A 1031 40.57 -14.02 -30.61
N THR A 1032 39.49 -13.26 -30.83
CA THR A 1032 39.14 -12.72 -32.15
C THR A 1032 40.32 -11.92 -32.74
N ASN A 1033 40.76 -12.27 -33.95
CA ASN A 1033 41.80 -11.55 -34.68
C ASN A 1033 41.43 -10.07 -34.92
N GLY A 1034 42.44 -9.19 -34.95
CA GLY A 1034 42.25 -7.77 -35.23
C GLY A 1034 41.61 -6.98 -34.09
N ARG A 1035 41.65 -7.50 -32.86
CA ARG A 1035 41.21 -6.84 -31.61
C ARG A 1035 42.41 -6.47 -30.75
N PHE A 1036 42.24 -5.48 -29.86
CA PHE A 1036 43.27 -5.05 -28.92
C PHE A 1036 43.80 -6.22 -28.07
N ILE A 1037 42.90 -7.06 -27.56
CA ILE A 1037 43.25 -8.23 -26.74
C ILE A 1037 44.13 -9.27 -27.46
N ASN A 1038 44.12 -9.29 -28.79
CA ASN A 1038 44.88 -10.25 -29.60
C ASN A 1038 46.28 -9.72 -29.96
N GLN A 1039 46.62 -8.50 -29.56
CA GLN A 1039 47.98 -7.96 -29.70
C GLN A 1039 48.93 -8.66 -28.70
N PRO A 1040 50.19 -8.92 -29.09
CA PRO A 1040 51.17 -9.54 -28.20
C PRO A 1040 51.32 -8.77 -26.87
N GLY A 1041 51.13 -9.46 -25.75
CA GLY A 1041 51.26 -8.89 -24.41
C GLY A 1041 50.09 -8.04 -23.91
N ALA A 1042 49.00 -7.89 -24.69
CA ALA A 1042 47.83 -7.12 -24.26
C ALA A 1042 47.11 -7.76 -23.06
N ILE A 1043 46.95 -9.09 -23.09
CA ILE A 1043 46.46 -9.92 -21.98
C ILE A 1043 47.25 -11.23 -21.91
N ALA A 1044 47.17 -11.94 -20.78
CA ALA A 1044 47.82 -13.24 -20.64
C ALA A 1044 47.16 -14.28 -21.57
N GLU A 1045 47.96 -15.05 -22.33
CA GLU A 1045 47.47 -16.06 -23.30
C GLU A 1045 46.51 -17.08 -22.69
N ARG A 1046 46.75 -17.44 -21.42
CA ARG A 1046 45.89 -18.33 -20.65
C ARG A 1046 44.42 -17.86 -20.61
N LEU A 1047 44.12 -16.57 -20.75
CA LEU A 1047 42.75 -16.06 -20.70
C LEU A 1047 41.90 -16.42 -21.93
N PHE A 1048 42.51 -16.92 -23.01
CA PHE A 1048 41.80 -17.47 -24.17
C PHE A 1048 41.24 -18.88 -23.96
N GLU A 1049 41.45 -19.46 -22.77
CA GLU A 1049 40.82 -20.70 -22.33
C GLU A 1049 39.79 -20.41 -21.23
N HIS A 1050 38.89 -21.36 -20.96
CA HIS A 1050 37.98 -21.27 -19.81
C HIS A 1050 38.76 -21.12 -18.50
N ARG A 1051 38.41 -20.08 -17.72
CA ARG A 1051 38.93 -19.84 -16.38
C ARG A 1051 37.82 -19.86 -15.34
N GLN A 1052 38.02 -20.63 -14.29
CA GLN A 1052 37.05 -20.85 -13.22
C GLN A 1052 37.40 -20.03 -11.99
N TYR A 1053 36.39 -19.40 -11.38
CA TYR A 1053 36.54 -18.61 -10.18
C TYR A 1053 35.47 -18.98 -9.15
N GLY A 1054 35.89 -19.01 -7.88
CA GLY A 1054 35.00 -19.06 -6.73
C GLY A 1054 35.09 -17.76 -5.94
N GLY A 1055 34.03 -17.38 -5.24
CA GLY A 1055 34.06 -16.21 -4.38
C GLY A 1055 33.07 -16.24 -3.23
N LEU A 1056 33.23 -15.25 -2.34
CA LEU A 1056 32.30 -14.91 -1.28
C LEU A 1056 32.06 -13.40 -1.33
N GLU A 1057 30.80 -12.97 -1.19
CA GLU A 1057 30.38 -11.58 -1.24
C GLU A 1057 29.41 -11.30 -0.09
N ALA A 1058 29.56 -10.14 0.55
CA ALA A 1058 28.63 -9.61 1.54
C ALA A 1058 28.18 -8.22 1.09
N LEU A 1059 26.88 -7.99 1.05
CA LEU A 1059 26.26 -6.74 0.65
C LEU A 1059 25.36 -6.24 1.80
N TYR A 1060 25.60 -5.00 2.23
CA TYR A 1060 24.63 -4.21 2.97
C TYR A 1060 24.12 -3.09 2.07
N LYS A 1061 22.80 -2.93 1.96
CA LYS A 1061 22.15 -1.85 1.22
C LYS A 1061 21.08 -1.23 2.10
N PHE A 1062 20.95 0.09 2.04
CA PHE A 1062 19.85 0.86 2.61
C PHE A 1062 19.28 1.74 1.50
N GLU A 1063 17.96 1.75 1.33
CA GLU A 1063 17.29 2.67 0.41
C GLU A 1063 16.00 3.23 1.01
N ASN A 1064 15.81 4.53 0.86
CA ASN A 1064 14.55 5.20 1.16
C ASN A 1064 14.35 6.39 0.21
N PHE A 1065 13.23 6.39 -0.51
CA PHE A 1065 12.87 7.43 -1.46
C PHE A 1065 11.37 7.72 -1.33
N ASP A 1066 10.98 8.97 -1.47
CA ASP A 1066 9.58 9.42 -1.46
C ASP A 1066 8.76 8.89 -2.66
N SER A 1067 9.38 8.75 -3.83
CA SER A 1067 8.91 7.96 -4.97
C SER A 1067 10.05 7.14 -5.53
N ARG A 1068 9.76 5.91 -5.95
CA ARG A 1068 10.75 5.02 -6.58
C ARG A 1068 11.09 5.40 -8.02
N SER A 1069 10.13 5.94 -8.77
CA SER A 1069 10.29 6.16 -10.20
C SER A 1069 10.77 7.59 -10.53
N LEU A 1070 10.34 8.56 -9.72
CA LEU A 1070 10.64 9.98 -9.86
C LEU A 1070 10.88 10.58 -8.45
N PRO A 1071 11.99 10.20 -7.79
CA PRO A 1071 12.28 10.65 -6.42
C PRO A 1071 12.50 12.16 -6.37
N SER A 1072 11.96 12.83 -5.36
CA SER A 1072 12.24 14.23 -5.03
C SER A 1072 12.98 14.40 -3.70
N LEU A 1073 12.98 13.36 -2.86
CA LEU A 1073 13.74 13.28 -1.62
C LEU A 1073 14.09 11.83 -1.32
N GLY A 1074 15.35 11.56 -0.99
CA GLY A 1074 15.74 10.23 -0.53
C GLY A 1074 17.23 9.98 -0.47
N MET A 1075 17.58 8.81 0.04
CA MET A 1075 18.94 8.33 0.16
C MET A 1075 19.04 6.86 -0.23
N GLN A 1076 20.11 6.51 -0.94
CA GLN A 1076 20.55 5.13 -1.06
C GLN A 1076 21.99 5.04 -0.57
N PHE A 1077 22.31 3.99 0.17
CA PHE A 1077 23.66 3.64 0.57
C PHE A 1077 23.87 2.14 0.36
N TYR A 1078 25.03 1.74 -0.13
CA TYR A 1078 25.42 0.33 -0.10
C TYR A 1078 26.93 0.18 0.10
N VAL A 1079 27.30 -0.94 0.72
CA VAL A 1079 28.67 -1.43 0.82
C VAL A 1079 28.64 -2.92 0.46
N GLN A 1080 29.48 -3.28 -0.49
CA GLN A 1080 29.77 -4.65 -0.86
C GLN A 1080 31.23 -4.95 -0.56
N ALA A 1081 31.50 -6.06 0.10
CA ALA A 1081 32.84 -6.60 0.27
C ALA A 1081 32.87 -8.01 -0.28
N GLY A 1082 33.98 -8.40 -0.91
CA GLY A 1082 34.10 -9.73 -1.46
C GLY A 1082 35.52 -10.24 -1.56
N TYR A 1083 35.63 -11.53 -1.81
CA TYR A 1083 36.89 -12.23 -2.02
C TYR A 1083 36.69 -13.20 -3.18
N LYS A 1084 37.56 -13.14 -4.18
CA LYS A 1084 37.51 -14.01 -5.35
C LYS A 1084 38.83 -14.74 -5.52
N VAL A 1085 38.78 -15.99 -5.96
CA VAL A 1085 39.93 -16.87 -6.19
C VAL A 1085 39.75 -17.61 -7.50
N SER A 1086 40.81 -17.70 -8.30
CA SER A 1086 40.88 -18.62 -9.42
C SER A 1086 41.00 -20.05 -8.90
N LEU A 1087 40.16 -20.95 -9.41
CA LEU A 1087 40.19 -22.37 -9.06
C LEU A 1087 41.23 -23.13 -9.87
N ASP A 1088 41.70 -22.55 -10.98
CA ASP A 1088 42.78 -23.08 -11.80
C ASP A 1088 44.16 -22.66 -11.27
N GLU A 1089 44.24 -21.48 -10.64
CA GLU A 1089 45.48 -20.82 -10.17
C GLU A 1089 45.23 -20.13 -8.82
N ILE A 1090 45.29 -20.88 -7.72
CA ILE A 1090 44.82 -20.43 -6.38
C ILE A 1090 45.54 -19.17 -5.88
N GLU A 1091 46.79 -18.95 -6.28
CA GLU A 1091 47.57 -17.74 -6.01
C GLU A 1091 46.92 -16.48 -6.61
N ARG A 1092 46.13 -16.63 -7.68
CA ARG A 1092 45.31 -15.57 -8.27
C ARG A 1092 44.02 -15.37 -7.48
N ARG A 1093 44.19 -14.74 -6.30
CA ARG A 1093 43.12 -14.44 -5.35
C ARG A 1093 43.18 -12.99 -4.92
N PHE A 1094 42.03 -12.34 -4.79
CA PHE A 1094 41.96 -10.94 -4.44
C PHE A 1094 40.74 -10.62 -3.58
N PRO A 1095 40.92 -9.88 -2.46
CA PRO A 1095 39.83 -9.20 -1.80
C PRO A 1095 39.48 -7.91 -2.55
N TYR A 1096 38.21 -7.53 -2.49
CA TYR A 1096 37.72 -6.27 -3.03
C TYR A 1096 36.60 -5.67 -2.17
N ALA A 1097 36.39 -4.36 -2.29
CA ALA A 1097 35.26 -3.67 -1.70
C ALA A 1097 34.70 -2.63 -2.67
N GLU A 1098 33.40 -2.41 -2.63
CA GLU A 1098 32.69 -1.36 -3.36
C GLU A 1098 31.71 -0.67 -2.43
N ALA A 1099 31.61 0.65 -2.52
CA ALA A 1099 30.65 1.42 -1.75
C ALA A 1099 30.02 2.50 -2.62
N GLY A 1100 28.77 2.81 -2.35
CA GLY A 1100 28.05 3.88 -3.03
C GLY A 1100 27.07 4.59 -2.13
N ILE A 1101 26.94 5.90 -2.33
CA ILE A 1101 25.92 6.72 -1.68
C ILE A 1101 25.26 7.63 -2.71
N THR A 1102 23.94 7.74 -2.62
CA THR A 1102 23.11 8.60 -3.46
C THR A 1102 22.25 9.46 -2.55
N PHE A 1103 22.20 10.76 -2.83
CA PHE A 1103 21.25 11.69 -2.24
C PHE A 1103 20.37 12.27 -3.33
N VAL A 1104 19.07 12.37 -3.04
CA VAL A 1104 18.09 13.10 -3.84
C VAL A 1104 17.46 14.15 -2.94
N HIS A 1105 17.44 15.39 -3.39
CA HIS A 1105 16.92 16.50 -2.62
C HIS A 1105 16.28 17.56 -3.52
N LYS A 1106 15.02 17.88 -3.22
CA LYS A 1106 14.28 18.95 -3.86
C LYS A 1106 14.85 20.33 -3.50
N ILE A 1107 15.14 21.12 -4.52
CA ILE A 1107 15.56 22.51 -4.37
C ILE A 1107 14.34 23.41 -4.16
N THR A 1108 13.24 23.13 -4.87
CA THR A 1108 12.00 23.90 -4.78
C THR A 1108 10.94 23.17 -3.95
N SER A 1109 10.06 23.94 -3.29
CA SER A 1109 9.02 23.39 -2.39
C SER A 1109 7.94 22.60 -3.13
N ASP A 1110 7.75 22.87 -4.42
CA ASP A 1110 6.83 22.20 -5.35
C ASP A 1110 7.40 20.92 -5.98
N ASN A 1111 8.63 20.54 -5.61
CA ASN A 1111 9.39 19.41 -6.16
C ASN A 1111 9.71 19.53 -7.67
N ALA A 1112 9.52 20.70 -8.30
CA ALA A 1112 9.78 20.87 -9.74
C ALA A 1112 11.27 20.76 -10.09
N LEU A 1113 12.15 21.27 -9.22
CA LEU A 1113 13.60 21.22 -9.39
C LEU A 1113 14.24 20.31 -8.33
N VAL A 1114 14.87 19.23 -8.78
CA VAL A 1114 15.45 18.19 -7.92
C VAL A 1114 16.93 18.02 -8.24
N PHE A 1115 17.77 18.03 -7.21
CA PHE A 1115 19.17 17.67 -7.31
C PHE A 1115 19.38 16.23 -6.85
N ALA A 1116 20.04 15.43 -7.68
CA ALA A 1116 20.46 14.07 -7.33
C ALA A 1116 21.98 13.97 -7.47
N THR A 1117 22.66 13.37 -6.50
CA THR A 1117 24.10 13.12 -6.59
C THR A 1117 24.42 11.73 -6.09
N THR A 1118 25.29 11.04 -6.82
CA THR A 1118 25.76 9.69 -6.51
C THR A 1118 27.28 9.70 -6.47
N VAL A 1119 27.88 9.14 -5.43
CA VAL A 1119 29.31 8.87 -5.32
C VAL A 1119 29.49 7.38 -5.16
N LYS A 1120 30.36 6.77 -5.97
CA LYS A 1120 30.72 5.35 -5.85
C LYS A 1120 32.22 5.16 -5.94
N GLY A 1121 32.72 4.13 -5.27
CA GLY A 1121 34.11 3.71 -5.41
C GLY A 1121 34.24 2.20 -5.27
N LYS A 1122 35.19 1.63 -6.01
CA LYS A 1122 35.58 0.22 -5.94
C LYS A 1122 37.07 0.13 -5.71
N ALA A 1123 37.50 -0.78 -4.86
CA ALA A 1123 38.90 -1.08 -4.62
C ALA A 1123 39.16 -2.59 -4.64
N ILE A 1124 40.16 -3.03 -5.42
CA ILE A 1124 40.74 -4.38 -5.37
C ILE A 1124 42.08 -4.28 -4.61
N PHE A 1125 42.28 -5.08 -3.56
CA PHE A 1125 43.35 -4.83 -2.60
C PHE A 1125 44.72 -5.43 -2.98
N ASN A 1126 44.81 -6.14 -4.10
CA ASN A 1126 46.08 -6.65 -4.65
C ASN A 1126 46.04 -6.69 -6.19
N ASN A 1127 47.07 -7.24 -6.83
CA ASN A 1127 47.23 -7.22 -8.29
C ASN A 1127 46.86 -8.57 -8.96
N ASN A 1128 46.20 -9.46 -8.24
CA ASN A 1128 46.01 -10.85 -8.66
C ASN A 1128 44.65 -11.07 -9.36
N PHE A 1129 44.21 -10.10 -10.16
CA PHE A 1129 42.90 -10.07 -10.84
C PHE A 1129 43.05 -9.90 -12.36
N GLU A 1130 42.01 -10.25 -13.14
CA GLU A 1130 42.00 -10.06 -14.60
C GLU A 1130 41.26 -8.79 -15.05
N PHE A 1131 41.45 -8.38 -16.30
CA PHE A 1131 40.82 -7.16 -16.85
C PHE A 1131 39.28 -7.19 -16.75
N TYR A 1132 38.62 -8.34 -16.96
CA TYR A 1132 37.17 -8.47 -16.81
C TYR A 1132 36.68 -8.49 -15.35
N GLN A 1133 37.60 -8.50 -14.37
CA GLN A 1133 37.30 -8.39 -12.93
C GLN A 1133 37.65 -6.99 -12.36
N ALA A 1134 38.35 -6.18 -13.15
CA ALA A 1134 38.95 -4.91 -12.76
C ALA A 1134 37.92 -3.85 -12.31
N ALA A 1135 38.44 -2.74 -11.77
CA ALA A 1135 37.65 -1.56 -11.50
C ALA A 1135 37.58 -0.73 -12.79
N THR A 1136 36.39 -0.60 -13.39
CA THR A 1136 36.20 0.09 -14.67
C THR A 1136 35.28 1.31 -14.55
N LEU A 1137 35.50 2.31 -15.42
CA LEU A 1137 34.62 3.47 -15.59
C LEU A 1137 34.24 3.66 -17.06
N GLY A 1138 32.98 4.05 -17.29
CA GLY A 1138 32.44 4.41 -18.61
C GLY A 1138 31.05 3.82 -18.85
N GLY A 1139 30.18 4.50 -19.59
CA GLY A 1139 28.83 4.00 -19.91
C GLY A 1139 27.73 4.54 -19.00
N ASN A 1140 27.40 3.87 -17.89
CA ASN A 1140 26.36 4.34 -16.96
C ASN A 1140 26.92 5.27 -15.86
N GLU A 1141 28.23 5.18 -15.59
CA GLU A 1141 28.97 6.03 -14.66
C GLU A 1141 29.40 7.33 -15.35
N LEU A 1142 30.49 7.30 -16.11
CA LEU A 1142 30.92 8.42 -16.96
C LEU A 1142 30.14 8.37 -18.28
N ARG A 1143 28.95 8.99 -18.30
CA ARG A 1143 27.92 8.74 -19.32
C ARG A 1143 28.29 9.13 -20.75
N GLY A 1144 29.24 10.06 -20.88
CA GLY A 1144 29.78 10.49 -22.18
C GLY A 1144 30.87 9.59 -22.76
N PHE A 1145 31.34 8.58 -22.02
CA PHE A 1145 32.37 7.64 -22.48
C PHE A 1145 31.76 6.27 -22.81
N ARG A 1146 32.47 5.49 -23.64
CA ARG A 1146 32.12 4.09 -23.94
C ARG A 1146 32.08 3.24 -22.67
N ARG A 1147 31.34 2.13 -22.70
CA ARG A 1147 31.36 1.17 -21.59
C ARG A 1147 32.78 0.66 -21.33
N GLU A 1148 33.14 0.48 -20.06
CA GLU A 1148 34.47 -0.02 -19.62
C GLU A 1148 35.68 0.74 -20.23
N ARG A 1149 35.53 2.05 -20.45
CA ARG A 1149 36.52 2.90 -21.13
C ARG A 1149 37.87 2.99 -20.42
N PHE A 1150 37.86 3.07 -19.10
CA PHE A 1150 39.07 3.14 -18.27
C PHE A 1150 39.11 1.96 -17.32
N THR A 1151 40.26 1.31 -17.20
CA THR A 1151 40.42 0.07 -16.43
C THR A 1151 41.56 0.21 -15.43
N GLY A 1152 41.29 0.02 -14.15
CA GLY A 1152 42.29 0.08 -13.08
C GLY A 1152 42.03 -0.90 -11.94
N ARG A 1153 42.80 -0.74 -10.86
CA ARG A 1153 42.66 -1.52 -9.62
C ARG A 1153 41.61 -0.90 -8.69
N HIS A 1154 41.53 0.43 -8.70
CA HIS A 1154 40.52 1.18 -7.96
C HIS A 1154 39.83 2.19 -8.88
N PHE A 1155 38.59 2.55 -8.57
CA PHE A 1155 37.94 3.72 -9.15
C PHE A 1155 37.19 4.51 -8.08
N VAL A 1156 36.96 5.78 -8.39
CA VAL A 1156 36.01 6.66 -7.72
C VAL A 1156 35.33 7.46 -8.82
N TYR A 1157 34.01 7.57 -8.75
CA TYR A 1157 33.29 8.53 -9.56
C TYR A 1157 32.16 9.19 -8.77
N GLN A 1158 31.80 10.38 -9.23
CA GLN A 1158 30.64 11.13 -8.83
C GLN A 1158 29.80 11.43 -10.08
N SER A 1159 28.49 11.32 -9.95
CA SER A 1159 27.52 11.78 -10.93
C SER A 1159 26.50 12.68 -10.25
N SER A 1160 26.26 13.86 -10.80
CA SER A 1160 25.29 14.82 -10.29
C SER A 1160 24.32 15.22 -11.39
N ASP A 1161 23.03 15.17 -11.09
CA ASP A 1161 21.93 15.48 -11.98
C ASP A 1161 21.03 16.56 -11.38
N LEU A 1162 20.69 17.55 -12.20
CA LEU A 1162 19.64 18.52 -11.95
C LEU A 1162 18.44 18.17 -12.83
N ASN A 1163 17.37 17.69 -12.21
CA ASN A 1163 16.14 17.29 -12.88
C ASN A 1163 15.10 18.40 -12.73
N TYR A 1164 14.57 18.88 -13.86
CA TYR A 1164 13.52 19.88 -13.92
C TYR A 1164 12.27 19.26 -14.53
N THR A 1165 11.21 19.15 -13.72
CA THR A 1165 9.88 18.77 -14.20
C THR A 1165 9.26 19.96 -14.91
N ILE A 1166 9.07 19.86 -16.24
CA ILE A 1166 8.47 20.93 -17.03
C ILE A 1166 6.95 20.97 -16.79
N GLY A 1167 6.34 19.79 -16.72
CA GLY A 1167 4.90 19.68 -16.53
C GLY A 1167 4.41 18.25 -16.69
N SER A 1168 3.10 18.13 -16.89
CA SER A 1168 2.42 16.87 -17.11
C SER A 1168 1.61 16.91 -18.40
N VAL A 1169 1.45 15.75 -19.03
CA VAL A 1169 0.51 15.51 -20.12
C VAL A 1169 -0.54 14.53 -19.63
N LYS A 1170 -1.78 14.94 -19.84
CA LYS A 1170 -3.00 14.16 -19.64
C LYS A 1170 -3.11 13.09 -20.75
N SER A 1171 -2.58 11.88 -20.51
CA SER A 1171 -2.59 10.72 -21.45
C SER A 1171 -3.22 9.48 -20.80
N PHE A 1172 -3.10 8.26 -21.38
CA PHE A 1172 -3.59 6.97 -20.85
C PHE A 1172 -3.14 6.67 -19.43
N ILE A 1173 -1.92 7.09 -19.12
CA ILE A 1173 -1.41 7.22 -17.76
C ILE A 1173 -0.89 8.67 -17.68
N PRO A 1174 -1.14 9.43 -16.60
CA PRO A 1174 -0.60 10.76 -16.43
C PRO A 1174 0.91 10.72 -16.58
N LEU A 1175 1.38 11.42 -17.61
CA LEU A 1175 2.79 11.47 -17.93
C LEU A 1175 3.36 12.75 -17.34
N LYS A 1176 4.35 12.64 -16.45
CA LYS A 1176 5.24 13.75 -16.14
C LYS A 1176 6.40 13.72 -17.11
N TYR A 1177 6.81 14.90 -17.56
CA TYR A 1177 7.96 15.01 -18.43
C TYR A 1177 8.85 16.16 -17.98
N GLY A 1178 10.13 16.03 -18.30
CA GLY A 1178 11.09 17.02 -17.88
C GLY A 1178 12.44 16.88 -18.54
N LEU A 1179 13.31 17.78 -18.14
CA LEU A 1179 14.69 17.83 -18.58
C LEU A 1179 15.59 17.38 -17.44
N ALA A 1180 16.73 16.83 -17.80
CA ALA A 1180 17.83 16.57 -16.89
C ALA A 1180 19.08 17.27 -17.45
N ALA A 1181 19.87 17.87 -16.57
CA ALA A 1181 21.25 18.27 -16.86
C ALA A 1181 22.16 17.52 -15.91
N GLY A 1182 23.24 16.94 -16.41
CA GLY A 1182 24.11 16.08 -15.62
C GLY A 1182 25.59 16.36 -15.83
N PHE A 1183 26.36 16.10 -14.78
CA PHE A 1183 27.82 16.18 -14.78
C PHE A 1183 28.39 14.97 -14.05
N ASP A 1184 29.30 14.26 -14.71
CA ASP A 1184 30.01 13.11 -14.18
C ASP A 1184 31.50 13.43 -14.08
N TYR A 1185 32.14 12.92 -13.04
CA TYR A 1185 33.56 13.08 -12.77
C TYR A 1185 34.11 11.82 -12.14
N GLY A 1186 35.21 11.29 -12.67
CA GLY A 1186 35.73 10.02 -12.18
C GLY A 1186 37.13 9.70 -12.67
N ARG A 1187 37.74 8.73 -11.99
CA ARG A 1187 39.11 8.31 -12.24
C ARG A 1187 39.32 6.85 -11.84
N VAL A 1188 40.22 6.18 -12.57
CA VAL A 1188 40.78 4.89 -12.17
C VAL A 1188 42.24 5.05 -11.70
N TRP A 1189 42.73 4.10 -10.92
CA TRP A 1189 44.12 4.06 -10.47
C TRP A 1189 44.72 2.67 -10.65
N LEU A 1190 45.96 2.62 -11.11
CA LEU A 1190 46.84 1.44 -11.02
C LEU A 1190 48.06 1.70 -10.12
N PRO A 1191 48.59 0.68 -9.43
CA PRO A 1191 49.84 0.81 -8.69
C PRO A 1191 51.00 1.18 -9.63
N GLY A 1192 51.77 2.20 -9.25
CA GLY A 1192 52.91 2.70 -10.03
C GLY A 1192 52.55 3.70 -11.13
N GLU A 1193 51.27 4.04 -11.31
CA GLU A 1193 50.82 5.02 -12.29
C GLU A 1193 50.91 6.47 -11.76
N GLU A 1194 51.64 7.34 -12.46
CA GLU A 1194 51.72 8.78 -12.19
C GLU A 1194 50.78 9.58 -13.10
N SER A 1195 49.46 9.33 -12.99
CA SER A 1195 48.45 10.16 -13.65
C SER A 1195 47.87 11.17 -12.66
N GLU A 1196 47.56 12.38 -13.10
CA GLU A 1196 46.71 13.34 -12.36
C GLU A 1196 45.37 13.59 -13.06
N LYS A 1197 45.14 12.91 -14.19
CA LYS A 1197 43.98 13.15 -15.07
C LYS A 1197 42.70 12.68 -14.41
N TRP A 1198 41.69 13.54 -14.43
CA TRP A 1198 40.33 13.16 -14.10
C TRP A 1198 39.45 13.30 -15.32
N HIS A 1199 38.54 12.34 -15.50
CA HIS A 1199 37.65 12.31 -16.64
C HIS A 1199 36.32 12.92 -16.27
N THR A 1200 35.81 13.77 -17.16
CA THR A 1200 34.52 14.43 -16.99
C THR A 1200 33.62 14.15 -18.18
N SER A 1201 32.33 13.97 -17.92
CA SER A 1201 31.31 14.08 -18.96
C SER A 1201 30.18 14.99 -18.51
N SER A 1202 29.65 15.78 -19.43
CA SER A 1202 28.53 16.67 -19.16
C SER A 1202 27.48 16.52 -20.24
N GLY A 1203 26.22 16.58 -19.87
CA GLY A 1203 25.15 16.33 -20.81
C GLY A 1203 23.79 16.68 -20.25
N GLY A 1204 22.79 16.28 -21.00
CA GLY A 1204 21.42 16.42 -20.58
C GLY A 1204 20.53 15.41 -21.25
N GLY A 1205 19.27 15.42 -20.87
CA GLY A 1205 18.31 14.48 -21.40
C GLY A 1205 16.89 14.92 -21.21
N PHE A 1206 16.01 14.18 -21.84
CA PHE A 1206 14.58 14.26 -21.67
C PHE A 1206 14.11 12.97 -21.00
N TRP A 1207 13.17 13.10 -20.08
CA TRP A 1207 12.55 11.95 -19.44
C TRP A 1207 11.03 12.08 -19.49
N VAL A 1208 10.35 10.93 -19.59
CA VAL A 1208 8.91 10.78 -19.45
C VAL A 1208 8.66 9.71 -18.39
N ASN A 1209 7.79 10.01 -17.44
CA ASN A 1209 7.40 9.12 -16.36
C ASN A 1209 5.88 8.97 -16.34
N GLY A 1210 5.37 7.75 -16.52
CA GLY A 1210 3.94 7.45 -16.46
C GLY A 1210 3.56 6.86 -15.11
N ALA A 1211 2.98 7.70 -14.24
CA ALA A 1211 2.42 7.37 -12.92
C ALA A 1211 3.17 6.26 -12.16
N ASP A 1212 4.49 6.40 -12.05
CA ASP A 1212 5.39 5.46 -11.37
C ASP A 1212 5.56 4.05 -11.99
N MET A 1213 4.88 3.74 -13.09
CA MET A 1213 4.89 2.43 -13.75
C MET A 1213 5.86 2.31 -14.93
N LEU A 1214 6.14 3.42 -15.63
CA LEU A 1214 6.97 3.43 -16.83
C LEU A 1214 7.86 4.67 -16.84
N THR A 1215 9.16 4.50 -17.12
CA THR A 1215 10.07 5.63 -17.32
C THR A 1215 10.86 5.45 -18.60
N LEU A 1216 10.72 6.40 -19.52
CA LEU A 1216 11.57 6.56 -20.70
C LEU A 1216 12.61 7.64 -20.39
N LYS A 1217 13.90 7.33 -20.54
CA LYS A 1217 14.99 8.32 -20.44
C LYS A 1217 15.79 8.33 -21.73
N THR A 1218 15.96 9.52 -22.30
CA THR A 1218 16.82 9.79 -23.45
C THR A 1218 17.90 10.78 -23.02
N GLN A 1219 19.17 10.41 -23.13
CA GLN A 1219 20.30 11.18 -22.59
C GLN A 1219 21.39 11.34 -23.65
N LEU A 1220 21.92 12.56 -23.79
CA LEU A 1220 23.06 12.91 -24.64
C LEU A 1220 24.16 13.53 -23.78
N PHE A 1221 25.30 12.85 -23.67
CA PHE A 1221 26.45 13.30 -22.89
C PHE A 1221 27.68 13.49 -23.77
N PHE A 1222 28.44 14.54 -23.48
CA PHE A 1222 29.68 14.89 -24.15
C PHE A 1222 30.87 14.59 -23.25
N SER A 1223 31.94 14.08 -23.84
CA SER A 1223 33.23 13.83 -23.20
C SER A 1223 34.38 14.18 -24.15
N SER A 1224 35.62 13.84 -23.78
CA SER A 1224 36.76 13.90 -24.70
C SER A 1224 36.62 12.94 -25.89
N ASP A 1225 35.79 11.91 -25.78
CA ASP A 1225 35.56 10.90 -26.82
C ASP A 1225 34.35 11.27 -27.70
N GLY A 1226 33.78 12.47 -27.51
CA GLY A 1226 32.65 12.97 -28.28
C GLY A 1226 31.28 12.73 -27.63
N PRO A 1227 30.18 12.85 -28.40
CA PRO A 1227 28.82 12.69 -27.91
C PRO A 1227 28.37 11.22 -27.82
N ARG A 1228 27.64 10.88 -26.77
CA ARG A 1228 27.03 9.55 -26.55
C ARG A 1228 25.53 9.66 -26.24
N LEU A 1229 24.70 9.06 -27.10
CA LEU A 1229 23.24 8.98 -26.94
C LEU A 1229 22.84 7.64 -26.32
N ALA A 1230 22.05 7.67 -25.24
CA ALA A 1230 21.47 6.48 -24.62
C ALA A 1230 19.95 6.63 -24.47
N VAL A 1231 19.21 5.54 -24.74
CA VAL A 1231 17.76 5.48 -24.57
C VAL A 1231 17.38 4.23 -23.78
N ASN A 1232 16.67 4.42 -22.67
CA ASN A 1232 16.24 3.34 -21.79
C ASN A 1232 14.74 3.44 -21.48
N LEU A 1233 14.02 2.33 -21.69
CA LEU A 1233 12.64 2.16 -21.26
C LEU A 1233 12.59 1.18 -20.09
N ASN A 1234 12.21 1.67 -18.92
CA ASN A 1234 12.13 0.87 -17.69
C ASN A 1234 10.68 0.76 -17.22
N PHE A 1235 10.23 -0.46 -16.92
CA PHE A 1235 8.98 -0.71 -16.22
C PHE A 1235 9.24 -0.73 -14.70
N GLY A 1236 8.48 0.05 -13.93
CA GLY A 1236 8.57 0.20 -12.48
C GLY A 1236 7.92 -0.95 -11.70
N LEU A 1237 8.09 -2.19 -12.17
CA LEU A 1237 7.49 -3.42 -11.61
C LEU A 1237 8.43 -4.20 -10.69
#